data_AF-A0A6D2KEP1-F1
#
_entry.id   AF-A0A6D2KEP1-F1
#
_cell.length_a   1.000
_cell.length_b   1.000
_cell.length_c   1.000
_cell.angle_alpha   90.00
_cell.angle_beta   90.00
_cell.angle_gamma   90.00
#
_symmetry.space_group_name_H-M   'P 1'
#
loop_
_entity.id
_entity.type
_entity.pdbx_description
1 polymer ?
#
loop_
_entity_poly.entity_id
_entity_poly.type
_entity_poly.pdbx_seq_one_letter_code
_entity_poly.pdbx_strand_id
1 'polypeptide(L)'
;MFGKQQNHHHTSTRPRSRSKILILTLVFFSFSLLVILYTISSSARPSVTYLDPSDRPETSFVTSLEQFLIHKAPKLSLPVRDDTVRGESDDDVRKLDEMVFERENRWLNEDPGYPVGFPIKVYVYEMPKKFTLDLLWLFHNTYKETSNATSNGSPVHRLIEQHSIDYWLWADLMSPESERRLKSVVRVHQQQDADFFYVPFFTTISFFLLEKQQCKALYREALKWVTDQPAWKRSEGRDHIFPIHHPWSFKTVRKFVKNAIWLLPDMDSTGNWYKPGQVSLEKDLILPYVPNVDRCDAKCLSESAPMRTTLLFFRGRLKRNAGGKIRAKLGAELSGVKDVIITEGTAGEGGKLAAQSGMRRSLFCLCPAGDTPSSARLFDAIVSGCIPVIVSDELELPFEGIIDYKKVAVIVSSSDAMQPGWLVNHLRSLTPSRVKEFQNSLAQYSRHFLYSSPAQPLGPEDLTWRMMAGKLVNIKLHTRRSQRVVKGSRRFISLDCGLPTNESSPYIEPVTGLVFSSDADNIQSGKSGRIQKTLDTVHIKPYLFLRFFPDGVRNCYTLPVLQNVNYLIRAVFVYGNYDGFNDYPSFDLYLGPNKWGRVDLEGKVNGTIEEIIHIPRSNSLQICLVKTGNSLPFISALELRLLRSDTYVVQDVSLKHLFRRYYRQSDRSIRYPDDVFDRIWSPFFLPEWRQITTSLDVNNSNNYEPPKAALKSAATPRDNGTKLTINWTLDNPDEQVHLYFHFAELEPLEINSSNLDFVETTRLLLRRKISIVVNGNVTSDSILPIDLAVSTVDTVVNKCNGGKCSLQLVKSPGSAERVPLLNAIEAYTAIKFPHSETNPDDVVSIKIIQATYGLRRIDWQGDPCIPQQFLWGGLNCSDMNMSTSLRIISLNLSSHGLAGKIVPYIQNLTELQKL
;
A
#
# COMPACT_ATOMS: atom_id res chain seq x y z
N MET A 1 -30.34 -66.52 -1.06
CA MET A 1 -30.79 -67.80 -0.45
C MET A 1 -31.59 -67.49 0.81
N PHE A 2 -32.51 -68.39 1.22
CA PHE A 2 -33.30 -68.51 2.48
C PHE A 2 -33.15 -67.39 3.55
N GLY A 3 -34.20 -66.80 4.17
CA GLY A 3 -35.52 -67.33 4.57
C GLY A 3 -35.41 -68.08 5.92
N LYS A 4 -36.23 -67.94 6.97
CA LYS A 4 -37.51 -67.23 7.27
C LYS A 4 -37.35 -66.47 8.63
N GLN A 5 -38.29 -65.76 9.27
CA GLN A 5 -39.67 -66.02 9.75
C GLN A 5 -40.20 -64.66 10.33
N GLN A 6 -41.44 -64.17 10.21
CA GLN A 6 -42.75 -64.66 10.71
C GLN A 6 -42.77 -64.94 12.24
N ASN A 7 -43.66 -64.37 13.07
CA ASN A 7 -45.10 -64.12 12.82
C ASN A 7 -45.75 -62.91 13.57
N HIS A 8 -47.00 -62.63 13.18
CA HIS A 8 -48.01 -61.78 13.83
C HIS A 8 -48.68 -62.52 15.05
N HIS A 9 -49.66 -62.07 15.86
CA HIS A 9 -50.57 -60.88 16.03
C HIS A 9 -51.25 -61.03 17.45
N HIS A 10 -52.08 -60.18 18.07
CA HIS A 10 -52.51 -58.76 17.99
C HIS A 10 -53.29 -58.39 19.29
N THR A 11 -53.66 -57.11 19.52
CA THR A 11 -54.70 -56.61 20.48
C THR A 11 -54.53 -56.95 22.00
N SER A 12 -55.29 -56.38 22.96
CA SER A 12 -55.78 -55.01 23.19
C SER A 12 -56.42 -54.91 24.58
N THR A 13 -56.05 -53.95 25.44
CA THR A 13 -56.95 -53.19 26.37
C THR A 13 -56.20 -52.20 27.28
N ARG A 14 -56.93 -51.15 27.69
CA ARG A 14 -56.62 -50.15 28.74
C ARG A 14 -57.74 -50.25 29.80
N PRO A 15 -57.69 -49.56 30.97
CA PRO A 15 -56.58 -48.89 31.67
C PRO A 15 -56.54 -49.23 33.19
N ARG A 16 -55.57 -48.65 33.94
CA ARG A 16 -55.93 -47.78 35.10
C ARG A 16 -54.80 -46.87 35.56
N SER A 17 -55.19 -45.70 36.06
CA SER A 17 -54.28 -44.65 36.55
C SER A 17 -53.81 -44.93 37.98
N ARG A 18 -52.51 -44.69 38.25
CA ARG A 18 -51.96 -44.30 39.58
C ARG A 18 -50.48 -43.89 39.55
N SER A 19 -49.67 -44.41 38.62
CA SER A 19 -48.21 -44.18 38.59
C SER A 19 -47.76 -42.74 38.23
N LYS A 20 -48.53 -42.00 37.41
CA LYS A 20 -48.07 -40.69 36.89
C LYS A 20 -47.82 -39.62 37.96
N ILE A 21 -48.55 -39.62 39.09
CA ILE A 21 -48.35 -38.64 40.16
C ILE A 21 -46.99 -38.86 40.82
N LEU A 22 -46.62 -40.10 41.12
CA LEU A 22 -45.35 -40.41 41.79
C LEU A 22 -44.13 -39.99 40.96
N ILE A 23 -44.19 -40.20 39.64
CA ILE A 23 -43.15 -39.76 38.71
C ILE A 23 -43.10 -38.23 38.64
N LEU A 24 -44.25 -37.55 38.59
CA LEU A 24 -44.28 -36.08 38.58
C LEU A 24 -43.73 -35.51 39.90
N THR A 25 -44.06 -36.10 41.04
CA THR A 25 -43.51 -35.68 42.34
C THR A 25 -42.00 -35.96 42.44
N LEU A 26 -41.50 -37.05 41.88
CA LEU A 26 -40.05 -37.33 41.84
C LEU A 26 -39.31 -36.35 40.93
N VAL A 27 -39.87 -35.98 39.78
CA VAL A 27 -39.30 -34.95 38.90
C VAL A 27 -39.37 -33.55 39.53
N PHE A 28 -40.47 -33.22 40.22
CA PHE A 28 -40.52 -31.97 41.00
C PHE A 28 -39.56 -31.99 42.19
N PHE A 29 -39.33 -33.12 42.85
CA PHE A 29 -38.34 -33.23 43.93
C PHE A 29 -36.91 -33.13 43.39
N SER A 30 -36.59 -33.75 42.26
CA SER A 30 -35.25 -33.62 41.65
C SER A 30 -35.01 -32.22 41.09
N PHE A 31 -36.02 -31.57 40.50
CA PHE A 31 -35.93 -30.19 40.03
C PHE A 31 -35.87 -29.19 41.19
N SER A 32 -36.65 -29.40 42.25
CA SER A 32 -36.58 -28.58 43.48
C SER A 32 -35.27 -28.81 44.23
N LEU A 33 -34.74 -30.04 44.28
CA LEU A 33 -33.41 -30.32 44.84
C LEU A 33 -32.30 -29.69 43.99
N LEU A 34 -32.42 -29.71 42.65
CA LEU A 34 -31.52 -28.97 41.76
C LEU A 34 -31.58 -27.46 42.00
N VAL A 35 -32.78 -26.88 42.13
CA VAL A 35 -32.95 -25.46 42.46
C VAL A 35 -32.41 -25.15 43.85
N ILE A 36 -32.60 -26.01 44.85
CA ILE A 36 -32.06 -25.86 46.20
C ILE A 36 -30.52 -25.98 46.21
N LEU A 37 -29.95 -26.92 45.45
CA LEU A 37 -28.50 -26.98 45.26
C LEU A 37 -27.96 -25.75 44.52
N TYR A 38 -28.71 -25.23 43.54
CA TYR A 38 -28.36 -24.00 42.81
C TYR A 38 -28.47 -22.76 43.70
N THR A 39 -29.47 -22.66 44.59
CA THR A 39 -29.60 -21.55 45.54
C THR A 39 -28.65 -21.66 46.71
N ILE A 40 -28.28 -22.87 47.16
CA ILE A 40 -27.21 -23.06 48.14
C ILE A 40 -25.87 -22.68 47.52
N SER A 41 -25.59 -23.10 46.28
CA SER A 41 -24.42 -22.69 45.50
C SER A 41 -24.38 -21.17 45.25
N SER A 42 -25.51 -20.53 44.96
CA SER A 42 -25.61 -19.07 44.83
C SER A 42 -25.72 -18.33 46.17
N SER A 43 -25.87 -19.04 47.29
CA SER A 43 -25.80 -18.51 48.66
C SER A 43 -24.43 -18.73 49.32
N ALA A 44 -23.47 -19.22 48.55
CA ALA A 44 -22.07 -18.93 48.81
C ALA A 44 -21.91 -17.40 48.81
N ARG A 45 -22.02 -16.80 50.01
CA ARG A 45 -21.55 -15.44 50.27
C ARG A 45 -20.15 -15.37 49.64
N PRO A 46 -19.80 -14.30 48.90
CA PRO A 46 -18.41 -14.10 48.57
C PRO A 46 -17.66 -14.07 49.91
N SER A 47 -16.84 -15.10 50.15
CA SER A 47 -15.80 -14.98 51.16
C SER A 47 -15.03 -13.75 50.77
N VAL A 48 -14.95 -12.77 51.66
CA VAL A 48 -14.06 -11.63 51.46
C VAL A 48 -12.64 -12.16 51.66
N THR A 49 -12.14 -12.85 50.62
CA THR A 49 -10.74 -12.79 50.29
C THR A 49 -10.41 -11.30 50.24
N TYR A 50 -9.72 -10.85 51.27
CA TYR A 50 -9.02 -9.58 51.21
C TYR A 50 -8.13 -9.68 49.98
N LEU A 51 -8.48 -8.95 48.92
CA LEU A 51 -7.60 -8.73 47.79
C LEU A 51 -6.29 -8.22 48.38
N ASP A 52 -5.23 -9.00 48.20
CA ASP A 52 -3.88 -8.57 48.53
C ASP A 52 -3.68 -7.19 47.89
N PRO A 53 -3.21 -6.16 48.62
CA PRO A 53 -2.91 -4.86 48.05
C PRO A 53 -2.03 -4.91 46.77
N SER A 54 -1.29 -6.00 46.55
CA SER A 54 -0.54 -6.28 45.31
C SER A 54 -1.41 -6.51 44.05
N ASP A 55 -2.69 -6.86 44.20
CA ASP A 55 -3.55 -7.39 43.12
C ASP A 55 -4.38 -6.32 42.38
N ARG A 56 -4.18 -5.03 42.72
CA ARG A 56 -4.83 -3.90 42.03
C ARG A 56 -4.01 -3.49 40.80
N PRO A 57 -4.63 -3.34 39.61
CA PRO A 57 -3.93 -2.84 38.43
C PRO A 57 -3.49 -1.38 38.63
N GLU A 58 -2.24 -1.08 38.28
CA GLU A 58 -1.73 0.28 38.19
C GLU A 58 -2.19 0.92 36.88
N THR A 59 -2.67 2.16 36.95
CA THR A 59 -3.19 2.94 35.80
C THR A 59 -2.42 4.25 35.60
N SER A 60 -1.55 4.63 36.53
CA SER A 60 -0.56 5.70 36.36
C SER A 60 0.55 5.25 35.41
N PHE A 61 0.67 5.92 34.26
CA PHE A 61 1.76 5.67 33.31
C PHE A 61 3.13 5.80 33.96
N VAL A 62 3.34 6.86 34.74
CA VAL A 62 4.62 7.14 35.40
C VAL A 62 4.98 6.07 36.44
N THR A 63 4.02 5.66 37.27
CA THR A 63 4.25 4.63 38.30
C THR A 63 4.45 3.25 37.67
N SER A 64 3.65 2.90 36.66
CA SER A 64 3.81 1.65 35.91
C SER A 64 5.18 1.59 35.22
N LEU A 65 5.62 2.69 34.61
CA LEU A 65 6.91 2.79 33.95
C LEU A 65 8.08 2.66 34.92
N GLU A 66 8.02 3.33 36.07
CA GLU A 66 9.02 3.20 37.14
C GLU A 66 9.12 1.76 37.65
N GLN A 67 7.97 1.12 37.92
CA GLN A 67 7.93 -0.30 38.29
C GLN A 67 8.51 -1.20 37.19
N PHE A 68 8.21 -0.94 35.92
CA PHE A 68 8.71 -1.71 34.77
C PHE A 68 10.23 -1.55 34.62
N LEU A 69 10.76 -0.33 34.66
CA LEU A 69 12.18 -0.04 34.49
C LEU A 69 13.03 -0.61 35.62
N ILE A 70 12.52 -0.65 36.85
CA ILE A 70 13.23 -1.21 38.01
C ILE A 70 13.14 -2.76 38.02
N HIS A 71 11.97 -3.36 37.79
CA HIS A 71 11.73 -4.78 38.08
C HIS A 71 11.64 -5.70 36.86
N LYS A 72 11.40 -5.16 35.65
CA LYS A 72 11.22 -5.94 34.41
C LYS A 72 12.32 -5.69 33.39
N ALA A 73 12.68 -4.43 33.13
CA ALA A 73 13.72 -4.09 32.15
C ALA A 73 15.09 -4.77 32.38
N PRO A 74 15.60 -4.97 33.63
CA PRO A 74 16.86 -5.68 33.83
C PRO A 74 16.80 -7.15 33.35
N LYS A 75 15.63 -7.81 33.47
CA LYS A 75 15.41 -9.20 33.04
C LYS A 75 15.44 -9.36 31.51
N LEU A 76 15.25 -8.27 30.76
CA LEU A 76 15.32 -8.23 29.29
C LEU A 76 16.75 -8.02 28.75
N SER A 77 17.77 -7.99 29.62
CA SER A 77 19.14 -7.57 29.24
C SER A 77 20.10 -8.70 28.85
N LEU A 78 19.71 -9.98 28.97
CA LEU A 78 20.62 -11.12 28.92
C LEU A 78 20.04 -12.35 28.19
N PRO A 79 20.79 -12.97 27.28
CA PRO A 79 21.51 -12.35 26.18
C PRO A 79 20.53 -12.07 25.02
N VAL A 80 20.53 -10.84 24.48
CA VAL A 80 19.53 -10.43 23.47
C VAL A 80 19.84 -11.06 22.10
N ARG A 81 18.82 -11.69 21.51
CA ARG A 81 18.83 -12.11 20.10
C ARG A 81 18.56 -10.87 19.24
N ASP A 82 19.61 -10.27 18.72
CA ASP A 82 19.54 -9.05 17.91
C ASP A 82 18.96 -9.35 16.51
N ASP A 83 17.79 -8.76 16.19
CA ASP A 83 17.12 -8.86 14.89
C ASP A 83 17.82 -8.02 13.79
N THR A 84 18.94 -7.34 14.08
CA THR A 84 19.70 -6.56 13.08
C THR A 84 20.29 -7.47 12.00
N VAL A 85 19.69 -7.41 10.81
CA VAL A 85 20.12 -8.10 9.59
C VAL A 85 21.58 -7.75 9.24
N ARG A 86 22.43 -8.77 9.10
CA ARG A 86 23.88 -8.62 8.81
C ARG A 86 24.27 -8.79 7.34
N GLY A 87 23.30 -9.06 6.48
CA GLY A 87 23.43 -9.15 5.02
C GLY A 87 22.06 -9.38 4.40
N GLU A 88 21.83 -8.86 3.20
CA GLU A 88 20.54 -9.06 2.51
C GLU A 88 20.59 -10.34 1.68
N SER A 89 19.74 -11.32 2.03
CA SER A 89 19.45 -12.46 1.16
C SER A 89 17.95 -12.53 0.89
N ASP A 90 17.58 -12.74 -0.38
CA ASP A 90 16.19 -13.05 -0.75
C ASP A 90 15.81 -14.49 -0.34
N ASP A 91 16.79 -15.34 -0.03
CA ASP A 91 16.55 -16.71 0.44
C ASP A 91 15.94 -16.74 1.85
N ASP A 92 16.37 -15.86 2.75
CA ASP A 92 15.74 -15.68 4.07
C ASP A 92 14.28 -15.22 3.96
N VAL A 93 13.97 -14.39 2.95
CA VAL A 93 12.59 -13.94 2.67
C VAL A 93 11.74 -15.11 2.16
N ARG A 94 12.26 -15.87 1.18
CA ARG A 94 11.62 -17.05 0.60
C ARG A 94 11.34 -18.12 1.65
N LYS A 95 12.37 -18.51 2.39
CA LYS A 95 12.32 -19.52 3.47
C LYS A 95 11.34 -19.13 4.57
N LEU A 96 11.28 -17.85 4.94
CA LEU A 96 10.32 -17.37 5.93
C LEU A 96 8.87 -17.41 5.40
N ASP A 97 8.62 -17.14 4.12
CA ASP A 97 7.27 -17.29 3.55
C ASP A 97 6.84 -18.76 3.43
N GLU A 98 7.76 -19.64 3.05
CA GLU A 98 7.57 -21.10 3.03
C GLU A 98 7.17 -21.62 4.42
N MET A 99 7.94 -21.30 5.47
CA MET A 99 7.63 -21.71 6.85
C MET A 99 6.28 -21.16 7.36
N VAL A 100 5.92 -19.92 6.99
CA VAL A 100 4.59 -19.35 7.31
C VAL A 100 3.47 -20.06 6.53
N PHE A 101 3.70 -20.43 5.28
CA PHE A 101 2.72 -21.13 4.44
C PHE A 101 2.50 -22.59 4.90
N GLU A 102 3.55 -23.32 5.25
CA GLU A 102 3.45 -24.66 5.86
C GLU A 102 2.61 -24.65 7.14
N ARG A 103 2.86 -23.68 8.03
CA ARG A 103 2.09 -23.47 9.25
C ARG A 103 0.62 -23.18 8.98
N GLU A 104 0.32 -22.33 8.00
CA GLU A 104 -1.06 -21.97 7.62
C GLU A 104 -1.82 -23.13 6.98
N ASN A 105 -1.15 -23.92 6.12
CA ASN A 105 -1.73 -25.16 5.58
C ASN A 105 -1.95 -26.21 6.68
N ARG A 106 -1.09 -26.26 7.70
CA ARG A 106 -1.28 -27.15 8.86
C ARG A 106 -2.54 -26.79 9.64
N TRP A 107 -2.71 -25.52 10.04
CA TRP A 107 -3.92 -25.10 10.77
C TRP A 107 -5.20 -25.21 9.93
N LEU A 108 -5.14 -25.03 8.61
CA LEU A 108 -6.28 -25.28 7.71
C LEU A 108 -6.79 -26.73 7.76
N ASN A 109 -5.93 -27.70 8.10
CA ASN A 109 -6.29 -29.11 8.23
C ASN A 109 -6.56 -29.55 9.69
N GLU A 110 -5.95 -28.88 10.67
CA GLU A 110 -5.97 -29.26 12.09
C GLU A 110 -6.93 -28.44 12.98
N ASP A 111 -7.26 -27.20 12.61
CA ASP A 111 -8.04 -26.25 13.42
C ASP A 111 -9.33 -25.80 12.70
N PRO A 112 -10.52 -26.31 13.10
CA PRO A 112 -11.81 -25.88 12.57
C PRO A 112 -12.14 -24.39 12.80
N GLY A 113 -11.40 -23.68 13.66
CA GLY A 113 -11.51 -22.23 13.87
C GLY A 113 -10.68 -21.38 12.90
N TYR A 114 -9.77 -21.98 12.13
CA TYR A 114 -8.93 -21.26 11.18
C TYR A 114 -9.77 -20.64 10.03
N PRO A 115 -9.55 -19.38 9.60
CA PRO A 115 -8.48 -18.44 10.00
C PRO A 115 -8.87 -17.42 11.11
N VAL A 116 -9.95 -17.66 11.87
CA VAL A 116 -10.53 -16.70 12.84
C VAL A 116 -10.37 -17.21 14.28
N GLY A 117 -9.12 -17.53 14.66
CA GLY A 117 -8.77 -18.05 15.98
C GLY A 117 -8.29 -16.98 16.97
N PHE A 118 -8.41 -17.29 18.27
CA PHE A 118 -7.70 -16.63 19.36
C PHE A 118 -6.83 -17.67 20.11
N PRO A 119 -5.67 -17.30 20.68
CA PRO A 119 -5.05 -15.96 20.68
C PRO A 119 -4.35 -15.64 19.35
N ILE A 120 -4.29 -14.34 19.02
CA ILE A 120 -3.43 -13.82 17.95
C ILE A 120 -1.96 -14.03 18.35
N LYS A 121 -1.11 -14.47 17.43
CA LYS A 121 0.34 -14.58 17.66
C LYS A 121 1.06 -13.33 17.20
N VAL A 122 1.71 -12.63 18.13
CA VAL A 122 2.43 -11.37 17.84
C VAL A 122 3.92 -11.56 18.07
N TYR A 123 4.72 -11.37 17.02
CA TYR A 123 6.16 -11.20 17.16
C TYR A 123 6.45 -9.75 17.54
N VAL A 124 7.28 -9.55 18.56
CA VAL A 124 7.79 -8.22 18.93
C VAL A 124 9.26 -8.19 18.58
N TYR A 125 9.64 -7.32 17.63
CA TYR A 125 11.02 -7.16 17.18
C TYR A 125 11.94 -6.76 18.33
N GLU A 126 13.10 -7.41 18.42
CA GLU A 126 14.17 -7.03 19.35
C GLU A 126 15.00 -5.88 18.73
N MET A 127 14.37 -4.71 18.66
CA MET A 127 14.96 -3.48 18.11
C MET A 127 16.09 -2.93 19.00
N PRO A 128 17.14 -2.31 18.43
CA PRO A 128 18.18 -1.62 19.18
C PRO A 128 17.63 -0.62 20.21
N LYS A 129 18.20 -0.61 21.43
CA LYS A 129 17.64 0.06 22.62
C LYS A 129 17.33 1.55 22.46
N LYS A 130 18.00 2.24 21.53
CA LYS A 130 17.74 3.64 21.14
C LYS A 130 16.32 3.91 20.60
N PHE A 131 15.60 2.85 20.19
CA PHE A 131 14.20 2.91 19.79
C PHE A 131 13.22 2.53 20.92
N THR A 132 13.72 1.85 21.96
CA THR A 132 12.93 1.27 23.06
C THR A 132 13.35 1.81 24.43
N LEU A 133 14.17 1.04 25.17
CA LEU A 133 14.50 1.28 26.58
C LEU A 133 15.19 2.62 26.82
N ASP A 134 16.01 3.10 25.89
CA ASP A 134 16.78 4.33 26.09
C ASP A 134 15.85 5.57 26.05
N LEU A 135 14.76 5.52 25.27
CA LEU A 135 13.71 6.55 25.26
C LEU A 135 12.86 6.51 26.54
N LEU A 136 12.56 5.30 27.05
CA LEU A 136 11.85 5.14 28.32
C LEU A 136 12.66 5.69 29.50
N TRP A 137 13.97 5.41 29.53
CA TRP A 137 14.89 6.00 30.52
C TRP A 137 15.03 7.53 30.35
N LEU A 138 15.15 8.03 29.11
CA LEU A 138 15.18 9.47 28.84
C LEU A 138 13.93 10.16 29.40
N PHE A 139 12.73 9.59 29.21
CA PHE A 139 11.52 10.12 29.80
C PHE A 139 11.52 10.01 31.33
N HIS A 140 11.79 8.83 31.90
CA HIS A 140 11.78 8.61 33.34
C HIS A 140 12.74 9.56 34.09
N ASN A 141 13.91 9.84 33.52
CA ASN A 141 14.90 10.73 34.12
C ASN A 141 14.52 12.22 34.00
N THR A 142 13.83 12.63 32.93
CA THR A 142 13.59 14.07 32.62
C THR A 142 12.17 14.58 32.90
N TYR A 143 11.14 13.72 33.01
CA TYR A 143 9.74 14.15 32.96
C TYR A 143 9.38 15.26 33.96
N LYS A 144 9.99 15.24 35.17
CA LYS A 144 9.80 16.23 36.25
C LYS A 144 10.23 17.65 35.85
N GLU A 145 11.15 17.79 34.90
CA GLU A 145 11.71 19.07 34.42
C GLU A 145 10.88 19.67 33.27
N THR A 146 10.01 18.87 32.63
CA THR A 146 9.34 19.22 31.36
C THR A 146 8.11 20.13 31.48
N SER A 147 7.95 20.84 32.60
CA SER A 147 6.74 21.58 32.98
C SER A 147 6.35 22.71 32.00
N ASN A 148 7.34 23.42 31.45
CA ASN A 148 7.13 24.62 30.63
C ASN A 148 7.47 24.42 29.13
N ALA A 149 7.72 23.20 28.68
CA ALA A 149 8.46 22.92 27.43
C ALA A 149 7.66 22.97 26.10
N THR A 150 6.42 23.47 26.07
CA THR A 150 5.69 23.70 24.79
C THR A 150 5.27 25.15 24.58
N SER A 151 5.26 25.57 23.31
CA SER A 151 4.80 26.90 22.85
C SER A 151 3.33 27.22 23.14
N ASN A 152 2.58 26.32 23.76
CA ASN A 152 1.20 26.52 24.19
C ASN A 152 0.99 26.37 25.71
N GLY A 153 2.05 26.12 26.49
CA GLY A 153 1.98 26.00 27.95
C GLY A 153 1.40 24.67 28.47
N SER A 154 1.31 23.63 27.63
CA SER A 154 1.09 22.25 28.11
C SER A 154 2.42 21.64 28.56
N PRO A 155 2.51 21.02 29.75
CA PRO A 155 3.67 20.23 30.15
C PRO A 155 3.89 19.07 29.18
N VAL A 156 5.15 18.84 28.75
CA VAL A 156 5.44 17.82 27.74
C VAL A 156 5.17 16.41 28.28
N HIS A 157 5.43 16.14 29.56
CA HIS A 157 5.13 14.83 30.15
C HIS A 157 3.66 14.43 30.04
N ARG A 158 2.72 15.38 30.24
CA ARG A 158 1.28 15.11 30.08
C ARG A 158 0.89 14.78 28.63
N LEU A 159 1.59 15.33 27.63
CA LEU A 159 1.38 14.99 26.22
C LEU A 159 1.95 13.60 25.86
N ILE A 160 3.04 13.19 26.53
CA ILE A 160 3.57 11.83 26.42
C ILE A 160 2.62 10.83 27.09
N GLU A 161 2.19 11.09 28.33
CA GLU A 161 1.19 10.29 29.07
C GLU A 161 -0.07 10.05 28.23
N GLN A 162 -0.71 11.13 27.72
CA GLN A 162 -1.93 11.08 26.91
C GLN A 162 -1.81 10.19 25.65
N HIS A 163 -0.58 10.00 25.14
CA HIS A 163 -0.28 9.24 23.92
C HIS A 163 0.56 7.97 24.16
N SER A 164 0.74 7.53 25.41
CA SER A 164 1.58 6.39 25.83
C SER A 164 1.03 4.98 25.48
N ILE A 165 0.17 4.88 24.47
CA ILE A 165 -0.48 3.63 24.05
C ILE A 165 0.56 2.66 23.45
N ASP A 166 1.63 3.20 22.87
CA ASP A 166 2.84 2.47 22.46
C ASP A 166 3.50 1.71 23.63
N TYR A 167 3.51 2.30 24.83
CA TYR A 167 3.99 1.67 26.05
C TYR A 167 3.02 0.61 26.60
N TRP A 168 1.73 0.91 26.78
CA TRP A 168 0.81 -0.03 27.45
C TRP A 168 0.70 -1.38 26.72
N LEU A 169 0.58 -1.35 25.39
CA LEU A 169 0.55 -2.58 24.57
C LEU A 169 1.88 -3.34 24.61
N TRP A 170 3.01 -2.63 24.62
CA TRP A 170 4.34 -3.23 24.67
C TRP A 170 4.65 -3.81 26.06
N ALA A 171 4.31 -3.12 27.15
CA ALA A 171 4.59 -3.53 28.51
C ALA A 171 3.84 -4.82 28.89
N ASP A 172 2.61 -5.02 28.39
CA ASP A 172 1.92 -6.31 28.49
C ASP A 172 2.66 -7.39 27.67
N LEU A 173 2.92 -7.16 26.37
CA LEU A 173 3.60 -8.13 25.50
C LEU A 173 5.00 -8.54 26.00
N MET A 174 5.73 -7.65 26.67
CA MET A 174 7.06 -7.91 27.24
C MET A 174 7.03 -8.47 28.67
N SER A 175 5.86 -8.59 29.29
CA SER A 175 5.72 -9.20 30.62
C SER A 175 5.71 -10.74 30.54
N PRO A 176 6.22 -11.47 31.55
CA PRO A 176 6.13 -12.93 31.61
C PRO A 176 4.67 -13.43 31.53
N GLU A 177 4.43 -14.56 30.86
CA GLU A 177 3.06 -15.06 30.64
C GLU A 177 2.29 -15.38 31.93
N SER A 178 3.01 -15.71 33.00
CA SER A 178 2.46 -15.89 34.36
C SER A 178 1.92 -14.61 34.99
N GLU A 179 2.38 -13.44 34.52
CA GLU A 179 1.91 -12.12 34.98
C GLU A 179 0.80 -11.56 34.06
N ARG A 180 0.63 -12.11 32.85
CA ARG A 180 -0.29 -11.59 31.81
C ARG A 180 -1.71 -12.15 31.94
N ARG A 181 -2.69 -11.25 32.11
CA ARG A 181 -4.11 -11.60 32.20
C ARG A 181 -4.80 -11.75 30.84
N LEU A 182 -4.28 -11.10 29.79
CA LEU A 182 -4.86 -11.20 28.46
C LEU A 182 -4.75 -12.62 27.89
N LYS A 183 -5.79 -13.03 27.15
CA LYS A 183 -5.88 -14.31 26.41
C LYS A 183 -6.31 -14.12 24.95
N SER A 184 -6.42 -12.88 24.50
CA SER A 184 -6.66 -12.46 23.11
C SER A 184 -5.39 -12.43 22.26
N VAL A 185 -4.21 -12.35 22.90
CA VAL A 185 -2.91 -12.23 22.24
C VAL A 185 -1.82 -12.99 23.01
N VAL A 186 -0.94 -13.66 22.28
CA VAL A 186 0.26 -14.34 22.80
C VAL A 186 1.50 -13.78 22.10
N ARG A 187 2.61 -13.62 22.84
CA ARG A 187 3.89 -13.22 22.22
C ARG A 187 4.57 -14.47 21.66
N VAL A 188 5.07 -14.41 20.43
CA VAL A 188 5.89 -15.48 19.84
C VAL A 188 7.34 -15.04 19.67
N HIS A 189 8.26 -16.00 19.79
CA HIS A 189 9.71 -15.77 19.77
C HIS A 189 10.39 -16.22 18.47
N GLN A 190 9.63 -16.63 17.46
CA GLN A 190 10.11 -16.93 16.11
C GLN A 190 9.22 -16.24 15.07
N GLN A 191 9.82 -15.71 14.01
CA GLN A 191 9.10 -14.88 13.04
C GLN A 191 8.06 -15.69 12.23
N GLN A 192 8.29 -16.99 11.99
CA GLN A 192 7.33 -17.84 11.29
C GLN A 192 6.06 -18.15 12.10
N ASP A 193 6.09 -18.02 13.43
CA ASP A 193 4.95 -18.33 14.30
C ASP A 193 3.94 -17.17 14.41
N ALA A 194 4.24 -16.02 13.79
CA ALA A 194 3.53 -14.77 13.94
C ALA A 194 2.36 -14.57 12.96
N ASP A 195 1.27 -14.00 13.45
CA ASP A 195 0.18 -13.43 12.66
C ASP A 195 0.41 -11.93 12.39
N PHE A 196 1.04 -11.21 13.33
CA PHE A 196 1.48 -9.82 13.17
C PHE A 196 2.87 -9.54 13.77
N PHE A 197 3.49 -8.46 13.30
CA PHE A 197 4.81 -7.98 13.71
C PHE A 197 4.68 -6.61 14.38
N TYR A 198 4.75 -6.58 15.72
CA TYR A 198 4.75 -5.33 16.47
C TYR A 198 6.12 -4.66 16.37
N VAL A 199 6.14 -3.38 15.99
CA VAL A 199 7.34 -2.55 15.91
C VAL A 199 7.43 -1.68 17.17
N PRO A 200 8.24 -2.04 18.18
CA PRO A 200 8.35 -1.30 19.42
C PRO A 200 9.22 -0.06 19.21
N PHE A 201 8.60 1.04 18.77
CA PHE A 201 9.27 2.33 18.67
C PHE A 201 8.43 3.43 19.33
N PHE A 202 8.98 4.06 20.38
CA PHE A 202 8.30 5.12 21.12
C PHE A 202 8.34 6.45 20.35
N THR A 203 7.55 6.52 19.27
CA THR A 203 7.50 7.66 18.35
C THR A 203 7.09 8.95 19.06
N THR A 204 6.24 8.85 20.09
CA THR A 204 5.77 9.97 20.92
C THR A 204 6.89 10.57 21.76
N ILE A 205 7.62 9.74 22.52
CA ILE A 205 8.72 10.20 23.39
C ILE A 205 9.83 10.85 22.55
N SER A 206 10.24 10.17 21.47
CA SER A 206 11.24 10.69 20.54
C SER A 206 10.82 11.94 19.77
N PHE A 207 9.52 12.20 19.60
CA PHE A 207 9.02 13.48 19.05
C PHE A 207 9.18 14.65 20.04
N PHE A 208 9.03 14.39 21.33
CA PHE A 208 8.89 15.41 22.36
C PHE A 208 10.18 15.72 23.14
N LEU A 209 11.08 14.75 23.31
CA LEU A 209 12.30 14.90 24.14
C LEU A 209 13.60 15.02 23.35
N LEU A 210 13.61 14.74 22.04
CA LEU A 210 14.80 14.84 21.19
C LEU A 210 14.80 16.13 20.36
N GLU A 211 16.00 16.60 20.01
CA GLU A 211 16.15 17.72 19.08
C GLU A 211 15.58 17.36 17.69
N LYS A 212 15.05 18.35 16.97
CA LYS A 212 14.26 18.19 15.74
C LYS A 212 15.01 17.43 14.62
N GLN A 213 16.33 17.54 14.53
CA GLN A 213 17.12 16.77 13.55
C GLN A 213 17.48 15.38 14.08
N GLN A 214 17.85 15.25 15.36
CA GLN A 214 18.05 13.94 16.02
C GLN A 214 16.82 13.03 15.89
N CYS A 215 15.64 13.56 16.22
CA CYS A 215 14.34 12.90 16.06
C CYS A 215 14.15 12.36 14.61
N LYS A 216 14.43 13.20 13.60
CA LYS A 216 14.35 12.79 12.19
C LYS A 216 15.42 11.79 11.77
N ALA A 217 16.61 11.80 12.37
CA ALA A 217 17.65 10.80 12.12
C ALA A 217 17.16 9.44 12.64
N LEU A 218 16.77 9.39 13.91
CA LEU A 218 16.19 8.20 14.55
C LEU A 218 14.98 7.65 13.78
N TYR A 219 14.12 8.51 13.23
CA TYR A 219 12.99 8.11 12.38
C TYR A 219 13.41 7.45 11.05
N ARG A 220 14.52 7.88 10.42
CA ARG A 220 15.05 7.22 9.21
C ARG A 220 15.77 5.92 9.54
N GLU A 221 16.49 5.89 10.67
CA GLU A 221 17.19 4.69 11.16
C GLU A 221 16.20 3.60 11.56
N ALA A 222 15.13 3.94 12.29
CA ALA A 222 14.04 3.03 12.64
C ALA A 222 13.33 2.51 11.39
N LEU A 223 13.05 3.40 10.42
CA LEU A 223 12.49 3.00 9.13
C LEU A 223 13.39 1.98 8.44
N LYS A 224 14.67 2.31 8.21
CA LYS A 224 15.60 1.41 7.50
C LYS A 224 15.71 0.06 8.21
N TRP A 225 15.95 0.07 9.52
CA TRP A 225 16.10 -1.16 10.30
C TRP A 225 14.89 -2.09 10.17
N VAL A 226 13.67 -1.56 10.11
CA VAL A 226 12.45 -2.36 9.90
C VAL A 226 12.29 -2.77 8.43
N THR A 227 12.59 -1.89 7.47
CA THR A 227 12.42 -2.22 6.03
C THR A 227 13.41 -3.27 5.52
N ASP A 228 14.58 -3.39 6.16
CA ASP A 228 15.60 -4.37 5.82
C ASP A 228 15.21 -5.80 6.21
N GLN A 229 14.23 -5.97 7.11
CA GLN A 229 13.82 -7.25 7.71
C GLN A 229 13.20 -8.23 6.71
N PRO A 230 13.48 -9.55 6.80
CA PRO A 230 12.86 -10.54 5.93
C PRO A 230 11.33 -10.56 6.00
N ALA A 231 10.74 -10.46 7.21
CA ALA A 231 9.30 -10.39 7.38
C ALA A 231 8.67 -9.14 6.73
N TRP A 232 9.35 -7.99 6.74
CA TRP A 232 8.88 -6.79 6.03
C TRP A 232 8.89 -6.97 4.52
N LYS A 233 10.00 -7.52 3.99
CA LYS A 233 10.17 -7.82 2.56
C LYS A 233 9.15 -8.85 2.05
N ARG A 234 8.79 -9.84 2.89
CA ARG A 234 7.74 -10.84 2.63
C ARG A 234 6.35 -10.23 2.43
N SER A 235 5.97 -9.22 3.22
CA SER A 235 4.60 -8.70 3.30
C SER A 235 4.39 -7.31 2.70
N GLU A 236 5.46 -6.64 2.24
CA GLU A 236 5.49 -5.19 1.98
C GLU A 236 5.07 -4.35 3.20
N GLY A 237 5.27 -4.88 4.41
CA GLY A 237 4.90 -4.25 5.68
C GLY A 237 3.44 -4.42 6.11
N ARG A 238 2.63 -5.23 5.42
CA ARG A 238 1.17 -5.32 5.63
C ARG A 238 0.76 -5.96 6.96
N ASP A 239 1.59 -6.87 7.48
CA ASP A 239 1.40 -7.54 8.77
C ASP A 239 2.13 -6.84 9.93
N HIS A 240 2.68 -5.64 9.69
CA HIS A 240 3.38 -4.84 10.70
C HIS A 240 2.46 -3.85 11.40
N ILE A 241 2.58 -3.77 12.73
CA ILE A 241 1.85 -2.83 13.59
C ILE A 241 2.81 -1.74 14.06
N PHE A 242 2.51 -0.50 13.68
CA PHE A 242 3.22 0.71 14.11
C PHE A 242 2.33 1.54 15.07
N PRO A 243 2.76 1.77 16.33
CA PRO A 243 2.00 2.59 17.27
C PRO A 243 2.32 4.09 17.08
N ILE A 244 1.60 4.76 16.18
CA ILE A 244 1.87 6.16 15.78
C ILE A 244 0.81 7.12 16.36
N HIS A 245 0.53 6.98 17.66
CA HIS A 245 -0.63 7.61 18.30
C HIS A 245 -0.59 9.14 18.37
N HIS A 246 0.57 9.80 18.21
CA HIS A 246 0.65 11.27 18.18
C HIS A 246 0.62 11.80 16.73
N PRO A 247 -0.32 12.68 16.32
CA PRO A 247 -0.47 13.11 14.91
C PRO A 247 0.78 13.73 14.25
N TRP A 248 1.74 14.23 15.03
CA TRP A 248 3.03 14.73 14.52
C TRP A 248 4.18 13.71 14.55
N SER A 249 4.12 12.64 15.35
CA SER A 249 5.22 11.68 15.45
C SER A 249 5.40 10.88 14.16
N PHE A 250 6.64 10.52 13.82
CA PHE A 250 6.98 9.78 12.60
C PHE A 250 6.59 10.46 11.26
N LYS A 251 6.01 11.67 11.27
CA LYS A 251 5.32 12.31 10.11
C LYS A 251 6.19 12.45 8.85
N THR A 252 7.51 12.58 8.98
CA THR A 252 8.45 12.67 7.84
C THR A 252 8.67 11.35 7.10
N VAL A 253 8.37 10.20 7.73
CA VAL A 253 8.65 8.86 7.18
C VAL A 253 7.40 7.98 7.04
N ARG A 254 6.26 8.34 7.66
CA ARG A 254 4.95 7.65 7.51
C ARG A 254 4.64 7.18 6.08
N LYS A 255 4.95 7.99 5.05
CA LYS A 255 4.67 7.64 3.64
C LYS A 255 5.30 6.32 3.17
N PHE A 256 6.40 5.90 3.78
CA PHE A 256 7.11 4.66 3.45
C PHE A 256 6.52 3.43 4.15
N VAL A 257 5.79 3.62 5.26
CA VAL A 257 5.10 2.56 6.01
C VAL A 257 3.59 2.55 5.79
N LYS A 258 3.10 3.15 4.69
CA LYS A 258 1.66 3.30 4.39
C LYS A 258 0.88 1.98 4.25
N ASN A 259 1.56 0.87 3.97
CA ASN A 259 0.96 -0.46 3.88
C ASN A 259 0.67 -1.06 5.26
N ALA A 260 1.39 -0.61 6.29
CA ALA A 260 1.32 -1.15 7.64
C ALA A 260 0.06 -0.69 8.38
N ILE A 261 -0.25 -1.43 9.44
CA ILE A 261 -1.30 -1.13 10.41
C ILE A 261 -0.78 -0.02 11.32
N TRP A 262 -1.45 1.12 11.35
CA TRP A 262 -1.14 2.21 12.28
C TRP A 262 -2.16 2.21 13.42
N LEU A 263 -1.67 2.41 14.65
CA LEU A 263 -2.50 2.70 15.81
C LEU A 263 -2.53 4.22 16.01
N LEU A 264 -3.72 4.81 15.94
CA LEU A 264 -3.97 6.24 15.75
C LEU A 264 -4.98 6.79 16.78
N PRO A 265 -5.06 8.13 16.99
CA PRO A 265 -6.09 8.74 17.85
C PRO A 265 -7.38 9.12 17.09
N ASP A 266 -7.28 9.20 15.76
CA ASP A 266 -8.30 9.47 14.74
C ASP A 266 -7.64 9.26 13.35
N MET A 267 -8.44 9.28 12.27
CA MET A 267 -7.93 9.15 10.88
C MET A 267 -7.96 10.44 10.04
N ASP A 268 -8.54 11.54 10.55
CA ASP A 268 -8.72 12.83 9.84
C ASP A 268 -8.92 12.71 8.31
N SER A 269 -10.15 12.39 7.91
CA SER A 269 -10.54 12.24 6.51
C SER A 269 -10.41 13.52 5.66
N THR A 270 -10.21 14.69 6.29
CA THR A 270 -10.11 16.00 5.61
C THR A 270 -8.79 16.25 4.88
N GLY A 271 -7.76 15.43 5.13
CA GLY A 271 -6.44 15.57 4.49
C GLY A 271 -5.46 16.51 5.21
N ASN A 272 -5.82 17.09 6.36
CA ASN A 272 -4.97 18.03 7.11
C ASN A 272 -3.78 17.32 7.82
N TRP A 273 -4.02 16.12 8.33
CA TRP A 273 -3.07 15.36 9.15
C TRP A 273 -2.48 14.14 8.43
N TYR A 274 -3.29 13.46 7.63
CA TYR A 274 -2.93 12.29 6.81
C TYR A 274 -3.29 12.57 5.35
N LYS A 275 -2.44 12.21 4.39
CA LYS A 275 -2.80 12.37 2.96
C LYS A 275 -3.82 11.30 2.54
N PRO A 276 -4.70 11.57 1.56
CA PRO A 276 -5.61 10.57 1.00
C PRO A 276 -4.89 9.24 0.66
N GLY A 277 -5.48 8.13 1.12
CA GLY A 277 -4.91 6.79 0.93
C GLY A 277 -3.69 6.44 1.79
N GLN A 278 -3.38 7.21 2.85
CA GLN A 278 -2.39 6.81 3.87
C GLN A 278 -3.00 6.00 5.02
N VAL A 279 -4.26 6.24 5.35
CA VAL A 279 -5.02 5.61 6.43
C VAL A 279 -6.32 5.01 5.89
N SER A 280 -6.81 3.93 6.51
CA SER A 280 -8.09 3.28 6.18
C SER A 280 -8.59 2.42 7.35
N LEU A 281 -9.89 2.50 7.65
CA LEU A 281 -10.61 1.61 8.57
C LEU A 281 -10.48 0.13 8.23
N GLU A 282 -10.09 -0.24 7.01
CA GLU A 282 -9.77 -1.63 6.64
C GLU A 282 -8.54 -2.16 7.41
N LYS A 283 -7.46 -1.37 7.50
CA LYS A 283 -6.16 -1.80 8.07
C LYS A 283 -5.85 -1.20 9.44
N ASP A 284 -6.11 0.09 9.63
CA ASP A 284 -5.67 0.85 10.81
C ASP A 284 -6.64 0.69 11.99
N LEU A 285 -6.21 1.13 13.18
CA LEU A 285 -7.07 1.22 14.37
C LEU A 285 -7.00 2.59 15.01
N ILE A 286 -8.16 3.04 15.48
CA ILE A 286 -8.31 4.20 16.36
C ILE A 286 -8.39 3.69 17.80
N LEU A 287 -7.53 4.22 18.66
CA LEU A 287 -7.42 3.86 20.08
C LEU A 287 -7.74 5.08 20.96
N PRO A 288 -8.22 4.88 22.19
CA PRO A 288 -8.49 5.99 23.09
C PRO A 288 -7.18 6.59 23.61
N TYR A 289 -7.15 7.91 23.78
CA TYR A 289 -6.12 8.56 24.60
C TYR A 289 -6.15 8.04 26.03
N VAL A 290 -5.01 8.05 26.71
CA VAL A 290 -4.96 7.79 28.16
C VAL A 290 -5.70 8.94 28.88
N PRO A 291 -6.71 8.66 29.73
CA PRO A 291 -7.41 9.70 30.48
C PRO A 291 -6.48 10.42 31.46
N ASN A 292 -6.66 11.73 31.58
CA ASN A 292 -5.90 12.59 32.50
C ASN A 292 -6.61 12.75 33.87
N VAL A 293 -7.77 12.11 34.08
CA VAL A 293 -8.59 12.18 35.30
C VAL A 293 -8.89 10.80 35.86
N ASP A 294 -9.03 10.70 37.17
CA ASP A 294 -9.18 9.42 37.88
C ASP A 294 -10.58 8.82 37.64
N ARG A 295 -10.66 7.50 37.47
CA ARG A 295 -11.93 6.81 37.21
C ARG A 295 -12.92 6.95 38.38
N CYS A 296 -14.13 7.39 38.05
CA CYS A 296 -15.30 7.34 38.89
C CYS A 296 -16.01 6.01 38.64
N ASP A 297 -15.90 5.08 39.59
CA ASP A 297 -16.57 3.77 39.54
C ASP A 297 -18.08 3.88 39.87
N ALA A 298 -18.77 2.73 39.96
CA ALA A 298 -20.20 2.70 40.29
C ALA A 298 -20.52 3.32 41.66
N LYS A 299 -19.60 3.25 42.63
CA LYS A 299 -19.76 3.87 43.96
C LYS A 299 -19.62 5.39 43.84
N CYS A 300 -18.54 5.88 43.24
CA CYS A 300 -18.32 7.29 42.96
C CYS A 300 -19.46 7.90 42.12
N LEU A 301 -20.04 7.15 41.17
CA LEU A 301 -21.21 7.58 40.41
C LEU A 301 -22.45 7.72 41.29
N SER A 302 -22.73 6.75 42.17
CA SER A 302 -23.84 6.84 43.13
C SER A 302 -23.67 7.99 44.13
N GLU A 303 -22.46 8.23 44.62
CA GLU A 303 -22.13 9.31 45.57
C GLU A 303 -22.13 10.69 44.89
N SER A 304 -21.72 10.79 43.62
CA SER A 304 -21.73 12.05 42.87
C SER A 304 -23.08 12.39 42.24
N ALA A 305 -23.98 11.43 42.01
CA ALA A 305 -25.29 11.66 41.40
C ALA A 305 -26.09 12.85 41.99
N PRO A 306 -26.28 12.99 43.33
CA PRO A 306 -26.98 14.16 43.90
C PRO A 306 -26.20 15.48 43.78
N MET A 307 -24.90 15.44 43.48
CA MET A 307 -24.06 16.63 43.25
C MET A 307 -24.01 17.09 41.79
N ARG A 308 -24.64 16.37 40.85
CA ARG A 308 -24.64 16.70 39.40
C ARG A 308 -25.68 17.75 39.04
N THR A 309 -25.50 18.96 39.57
CA THR A 309 -26.40 20.11 39.38
C THR A 309 -26.08 20.95 38.14
N THR A 310 -24.87 20.84 37.58
CA THR A 310 -24.52 21.53 36.32
C THR A 310 -25.08 20.73 35.14
N LEU A 311 -25.78 21.40 34.22
CA LEU A 311 -26.31 20.76 33.01
C LEU A 311 -25.16 20.36 32.07
N LEU A 312 -24.36 21.33 31.62
CA LEU A 312 -23.31 21.12 30.61
C LEU A 312 -22.00 21.78 31.03
N PHE A 313 -20.90 21.02 30.99
CA PHE A 313 -19.57 21.49 31.39
C PHE A 313 -18.51 21.36 30.28
N PHE A 314 -17.65 22.37 30.20
CA PHE A 314 -16.44 22.37 29.39
C PHE A 314 -15.31 23.09 30.15
N ARG A 315 -14.13 22.47 30.17
CA ARG A 315 -12.88 23.11 30.57
C ARG A 315 -11.77 22.80 29.55
N GLY A 316 -11.04 23.81 29.10
CA GLY A 316 -9.93 23.66 28.15
C GLY A 316 -9.86 24.78 27.11
N ARG A 317 -8.86 24.71 26.21
CA ARG A 317 -8.66 25.72 25.16
C ARG A 317 -9.86 25.83 24.21
N LEU A 318 -10.44 27.03 24.16
CA LEU A 318 -11.51 27.47 23.26
C LEU A 318 -10.97 27.97 21.92
N LYS A 319 -9.75 28.53 21.89
CA LYS A 319 -9.06 28.89 20.65
C LYS A 319 -8.19 27.71 20.17
N ARG A 320 -8.49 27.18 18.98
CA ARG A 320 -7.85 26.03 18.32
C ARG A 320 -7.88 26.19 16.79
N ASN A 321 -7.08 25.38 16.10
CA ASN A 321 -6.94 25.36 14.64
C ASN A 321 -7.86 24.30 14.00
N ALA A 322 -7.90 24.24 12.67
CA ALA A 322 -8.67 23.26 11.88
C ALA A 322 -10.14 23.12 12.38
N GLY A 323 -10.62 21.90 12.65
CA GLY A 323 -11.97 21.64 13.17
C GLY A 323 -12.24 22.30 14.54
N GLY A 324 -11.20 22.51 15.35
CA GLY A 324 -11.27 23.10 16.68
C GLY A 324 -11.73 24.56 16.71
N LYS A 325 -11.81 25.23 15.56
CA LYS A 325 -12.45 26.56 15.41
C LYS A 325 -13.86 26.60 16.00
N ILE A 326 -14.61 25.49 15.95
CA ILE A 326 -15.96 25.38 16.51
C ILE A 326 -16.02 25.73 18.00
N ARG A 327 -14.95 25.47 18.75
CA ARG A 327 -14.87 25.71 20.21
C ARG A 327 -15.02 27.17 20.58
N ALA A 328 -14.50 28.08 19.76
CA ALA A 328 -14.63 29.52 19.99
C ALA A 328 -16.06 30.00 19.80
N LYS A 329 -16.78 29.46 18.80
CA LYS A 329 -18.21 29.76 18.59
C LYS A 329 -19.07 29.15 19.68
N LEU A 330 -18.93 27.85 19.98
CA LEU A 330 -19.66 27.20 21.08
C LEU A 330 -19.43 27.91 22.42
N GLY A 331 -18.21 28.41 22.67
CA GLY A 331 -17.91 29.19 23.88
C GLY A 331 -18.58 30.56 23.94
N ALA A 332 -18.95 31.15 22.79
CA ALA A 332 -19.75 32.37 22.74
C ALA A 332 -21.25 32.07 22.89
N GLU A 333 -21.79 31.12 22.11
CA GLU A 333 -23.22 30.74 22.11
C GLU A 333 -23.70 30.18 23.47
N LEU A 334 -22.81 29.57 24.24
CA LEU A 334 -23.10 28.98 25.56
C LEU A 334 -22.70 29.89 26.73
N SER A 335 -22.18 31.09 26.46
CA SER A 335 -21.77 32.04 27.50
C SER A 335 -22.97 32.58 28.27
N GLY A 336 -22.90 32.62 29.60
CA GLY A 336 -23.98 33.13 30.46
C GLY A 336 -25.25 32.27 30.52
N VAL A 337 -25.31 31.12 29.83
CA VAL A 337 -26.49 30.25 29.84
C VAL A 337 -26.64 29.56 31.20
N LYS A 338 -27.84 29.65 31.79
CA LYS A 338 -28.14 29.07 33.10
C LYS A 338 -27.81 27.56 33.15
N ASP A 339 -27.12 27.17 34.22
CA ASP A 339 -26.67 25.80 34.52
C ASP A 339 -25.59 25.26 33.55
N VAL A 340 -24.97 26.12 32.73
CA VAL A 340 -23.87 25.77 31.80
C VAL A 340 -22.55 26.43 32.24
N ILE A 341 -21.45 25.67 32.20
CA ILE A 341 -20.11 26.14 32.59
C ILE A 341 -19.14 25.88 31.43
N ILE A 342 -18.77 26.93 30.69
CA ILE A 342 -17.69 26.89 29.71
C ILE A 342 -16.52 27.71 30.24
N THR A 343 -15.34 27.09 30.42
CA THR A 343 -14.15 27.76 30.97
C THR A 343 -12.88 27.42 30.20
N GLU A 344 -11.95 28.38 30.16
CA GLU A 344 -10.58 28.13 29.68
C GLU A 344 -9.82 27.16 30.62
N GLY A 345 -8.84 26.45 30.05
CA GLY A 345 -8.09 25.41 30.75
C GLY A 345 -6.78 25.90 31.34
N THR A 346 -6.51 25.54 32.59
CA THR A 346 -5.21 25.72 33.25
C THR A 346 -4.37 24.45 33.18
N ALA A 347 -3.05 24.59 33.10
CA ALA A 347 -2.10 23.47 33.17
C ALA A 347 -1.87 22.98 34.61
N GLY A 348 -1.16 21.85 34.75
CA GLY A 348 -0.76 21.30 36.04
C GLY A 348 -1.89 20.65 36.85
N GLU A 349 -1.57 20.21 38.06
CA GLU A 349 -2.46 19.37 38.88
C GLU A 349 -3.73 20.11 39.31
N GLY A 350 -3.65 21.40 39.65
CA GLY A 350 -4.84 22.23 39.89
C GLY A 350 -5.77 22.32 38.66
N GLY A 351 -5.21 22.25 37.44
CA GLY A 351 -5.97 22.13 36.20
C GLY A 351 -6.71 20.80 36.07
N LYS A 352 -6.02 19.67 36.35
CA LYS A 352 -6.63 18.33 36.42
C LYS A 352 -7.76 18.29 37.44
N LEU A 353 -7.50 18.69 38.69
CA LEU A 353 -8.48 18.66 39.77
C LEU A 353 -9.70 19.54 39.48
N ALA A 354 -9.52 20.72 38.88
CA ALA A 354 -10.63 21.57 38.45
C ALA A 354 -11.47 20.94 37.34
N ALA A 355 -10.84 20.26 36.36
CA ALA A 355 -11.56 19.53 35.32
C ALA A 355 -12.34 18.35 35.90
N GLN A 356 -11.69 17.50 36.70
CA GLN A 356 -12.28 16.34 37.36
C GLN A 356 -13.46 16.70 38.27
N SER A 357 -13.31 17.74 39.09
CA SER A 357 -14.37 18.25 39.97
C SER A 357 -15.58 18.76 39.18
N GLY A 358 -15.33 19.52 38.10
CA GLY A 358 -16.39 20.00 37.21
C GLY A 358 -17.14 18.86 36.50
N MET A 359 -16.41 17.89 35.93
CA MET A 359 -17.02 16.71 35.29
C MET A 359 -17.85 15.87 36.26
N ARG A 360 -17.41 15.71 37.52
CA ARG A 360 -18.16 14.95 38.54
C ARG A 360 -19.37 15.72 39.12
N ARG A 361 -19.46 17.04 38.92
CA ARG A 361 -20.60 17.90 39.29
C ARG A 361 -21.56 18.21 38.12
N SER A 362 -21.38 17.54 36.98
CA SER A 362 -22.14 17.81 35.76
C SER A 362 -22.89 16.59 35.25
N LEU A 363 -24.03 16.81 34.60
CA LEU A 363 -24.76 15.78 33.86
C LEU A 363 -24.07 15.49 32.53
N PHE A 364 -23.80 16.53 31.74
CA PHE A 364 -23.22 16.45 30.41
C PHE A 364 -21.87 17.17 30.32
N CYS A 365 -20.96 16.65 29.49
CA CYS A 365 -19.63 17.21 29.26
C CYS A 365 -19.38 17.42 27.77
N LEU A 366 -19.16 18.67 27.36
CA LEU A 366 -19.03 19.06 25.95
C LEU A 366 -17.69 18.56 25.39
N CYS A 367 -17.77 17.73 24.34
CA CYS A 367 -16.64 17.08 23.68
C CYS A 367 -16.59 17.48 22.19
N PRO A 368 -16.26 18.75 21.87
CA PRO A 368 -16.14 19.23 20.50
C PRO A 368 -14.76 18.88 19.90
N ALA A 369 -14.69 18.80 18.57
CA ALA A 369 -13.46 18.55 17.80
C ALA A 369 -12.23 19.32 18.31
N GLY A 370 -11.06 18.68 18.29
CA GLY A 370 -9.76 19.27 18.61
C GLY A 370 -9.10 19.95 17.41
N ASP A 371 -7.76 19.98 17.36
CA ASP A 371 -7.07 20.32 16.10
C ASP A 371 -7.14 19.16 15.07
N THR A 372 -7.55 17.96 15.53
CA THR A 372 -8.07 16.81 14.76
C THR A 372 -9.56 16.60 15.11
N PRO A 373 -10.32 15.71 14.45
CA PRO A 373 -11.70 15.40 14.86
C PRO A 373 -11.84 14.93 16.33
N SER A 374 -10.82 14.27 16.88
CA SER A 374 -10.83 13.72 18.24
C SER A 374 -10.46 14.72 19.33
N SER A 375 -10.67 14.32 20.59
CA SER A 375 -10.34 15.13 21.78
C SER A 375 -10.28 14.25 23.03
N ALA A 376 -9.11 14.20 23.69
CA ALA A 376 -8.88 13.43 24.93
C ALA A 376 -9.95 13.59 26.02
N ARG A 377 -10.58 14.79 26.11
CA ARG A 377 -11.71 15.07 27.01
C ARG A 377 -12.88 14.08 26.89
N LEU A 378 -13.09 13.45 25.73
CA LEU A 378 -14.10 12.41 25.56
C LEU A 378 -13.89 11.26 26.57
N PHE A 379 -12.64 10.80 26.70
CA PHE A 379 -12.27 9.71 27.59
C PHE A 379 -12.23 10.17 29.05
N ASP A 380 -11.78 11.41 29.31
CA ASP A 380 -11.87 12.04 30.64
C ASP A 380 -13.33 12.10 31.15
N ALA A 381 -14.27 12.50 30.28
CA ALA A 381 -15.69 12.59 30.60
C ALA A 381 -16.28 11.19 30.88
N ILE A 382 -15.97 10.21 30.02
CA ILE A 382 -16.41 8.81 30.19
C ILE A 382 -15.94 8.25 31.53
N VAL A 383 -14.64 8.35 31.87
CA VAL A 383 -14.14 7.81 33.14
C VAL A 383 -14.56 8.64 34.34
N SER A 384 -14.90 9.93 34.18
CA SER A 384 -15.51 10.76 35.23
C SER A 384 -17.02 10.52 35.42
N GLY A 385 -17.64 9.66 34.61
CA GLY A 385 -19.07 9.39 34.65
C GLY A 385 -19.94 10.59 34.22
N CYS A 386 -19.38 11.52 33.44
CA CYS A 386 -20.07 12.66 32.86
C CYS A 386 -20.48 12.32 31.41
N ILE A 387 -21.74 12.52 31.04
CA ILE A 387 -22.25 12.09 29.73
C ILE A 387 -21.59 12.93 28.63
N PRO A 388 -20.75 12.35 27.75
CA PRO A 388 -20.10 13.13 26.70
C PRO A 388 -21.13 13.61 25.68
N VAL A 389 -21.01 14.88 25.29
CA VAL A 389 -21.76 15.47 24.18
C VAL A 389 -20.78 15.69 23.05
N ILE A 390 -20.70 14.73 22.14
CA ILE A 390 -19.76 14.70 21.03
C ILE A 390 -20.25 15.67 19.95
N VAL A 391 -19.39 16.62 19.57
CA VAL A 391 -19.64 17.59 18.50
C VAL A 391 -18.47 17.56 17.52
N SER A 392 -18.50 16.57 16.62
CA SER A 392 -17.57 16.40 15.50
C SER A 392 -18.22 15.44 14.50
N ASP A 393 -18.38 15.88 13.25
CA ASP A 393 -19.06 15.10 12.20
C ASP A 393 -18.12 14.11 11.48
N GLU A 394 -16.83 14.20 11.76
CA GLU A 394 -15.73 13.46 11.09
C GLU A 394 -15.00 12.52 12.07
N LEU A 395 -15.56 12.29 13.26
CA LEU A 395 -14.94 11.49 14.32
C LEU A 395 -15.38 10.02 14.24
N GLU A 396 -14.52 9.20 13.66
CA GLU A 396 -14.49 7.75 13.86
C GLU A 396 -14.03 7.43 15.30
N LEU A 397 -14.70 6.51 16.01
CA LEU A 397 -14.51 6.29 17.45
C LEU A 397 -13.75 4.98 17.78
N PRO A 398 -12.95 4.94 18.87
CA PRO A 398 -12.27 3.71 19.27
C PRO A 398 -13.22 2.56 19.58
N PHE A 399 -12.89 1.36 19.07
CA PHE A 399 -13.66 0.14 19.31
C PHE A 399 -15.12 0.16 18.82
N GLU A 400 -15.46 0.99 17.82
CA GLU A 400 -16.72 0.85 17.09
C GLU A 400 -16.89 -0.55 16.48
N GLY A 401 -18.13 -1.03 16.44
CA GLY A 401 -18.46 -2.44 16.19
C GLY A 401 -18.38 -3.34 17.43
N ILE A 402 -17.64 -2.95 18.48
CA ILE A 402 -17.66 -3.60 19.80
C ILE A 402 -18.42 -2.75 20.83
N ILE A 403 -18.21 -1.43 20.82
CA ILE A 403 -18.84 -0.47 21.73
C ILE A 403 -19.98 0.26 21.02
N ASP A 404 -21.18 0.22 21.62
CA ASP A 404 -22.33 1.01 21.21
C ASP A 404 -22.29 2.39 21.89
N TYR A 405 -21.69 3.37 21.21
CA TYR A 405 -21.55 4.73 21.73
C TYR A 405 -22.89 5.43 22.02
N LYS A 406 -24.00 4.99 21.40
CA LYS A 406 -25.35 5.54 21.65
C LYS A 406 -25.87 5.21 23.06
N LYS A 407 -25.18 4.34 23.82
CA LYS A 407 -25.46 4.06 25.24
C LYS A 407 -24.64 4.89 26.22
N VAL A 408 -23.53 5.50 25.79
CA VAL A 408 -22.59 6.22 26.67
C VAL A 408 -22.47 7.71 26.37
N ALA A 409 -22.78 8.16 25.15
CA ALA A 409 -22.65 9.55 24.72
C ALA A 409 -23.89 10.05 23.95
N VAL A 410 -24.08 11.37 23.97
CA VAL A 410 -24.98 12.10 23.05
C VAL A 410 -24.12 12.57 21.87
N ILE A 411 -24.53 12.25 20.65
CA ILE A 411 -23.83 12.64 19.41
C ILE A 411 -24.67 13.72 18.73
N VAL A 412 -24.05 14.86 18.39
CA VAL A 412 -24.72 16.04 17.82
C VAL A 412 -23.90 16.55 16.64
N SER A 413 -24.57 16.93 15.54
CA SER A 413 -23.88 17.54 14.40
C SER A 413 -23.26 18.89 14.77
N SER A 414 -22.16 19.29 14.13
CA SER A 414 -21.61 20.63 14.32
C SER A 414 -22.62 21.71 13.92
N SER A 415 -23.44 21.47 12.89
CA SER A 415 -24.48 22.40 12.43
C SER A 415 -25.57 22.64 13.46
N ASP A 416 -26.04 21.59 14.16
CA ASP A 416 -27.09 21.71 15.18
C ASP A 416 -26.55 22.28 16.49
N ALA A 417 -25.36 21.85 16.92
CA ALA A 417 -24.69 22.41 18.08
C ALA A 417 -24.37 23.91 17.94
N MET A 418 -24.24 24.41 16.71
CA MET A 418 -24.00 25.81 16.36
C MET A 418 -25.27 26.67 16.19
N GLN A 419 -26.48 26.12 16.33
CA GLN A 419 -27.73 26.88 16.30
C GLN A 419 -28.01 27.51 17.69
N PRO A 420 -28.32 28.81 17.78
CA PRO A 420 -28.55 29.49 19.06
C PRO A 420 -29.59 28.77 19.95
N GLY A 421 -29.17 28.41 21.16
CA GLY A 421 -30.01 27.70 22.14
C GLY A 421 -30.34 26.23 21.84
N TRP A 422 -30.16 25.75 20.59
CA TRP A 422 -30.55 24.40 20.15
C TRP A 422 -29.94 23.31 21.04
N LEU A 423 -28.62 23.37 21.27
CA LEU A 423 -27.89 22.36 22.04
C LEU A 423 -28.39 22.23 23.47
N VAL A 424 -28.70 23.37 24.11
CA VAL A 424 -29.16 23.40 25.51
C VAL A 424 -30.61 22.94 25.60
N ASN A 425 -31.45 23.27 24.62
CA ASN A 425 -32.83 22.78 24.53
C ASN A 425 -32.87 21.26 24.26
N HIS A 426 -32.01 20.76 23.36
CA HIS A 426 -31.86 19.33 23.10
C HIS A 426 -31.45 18.58 24.38
N LEU A 427 -30.40 19.01 25.09
CA LEU A 427 -29.98 18.36 26.34
C LEU A 427 -31.03 18.46 27.46
N ARG A 428 -31.83 19.53 27.52
CA ARG A 428 -32.95 19.67 28.47
C ARG A 428 -34.18 18.83 28.10
N SER A 429 -34.32 18.42 26.84
CA SER A 429 -35.40 17.53 26.37
C SER A 429 -35.17 16.05 26.71
N LEU A 430 -33.95 15.67 27.10
CA LEU A 430 -33.61 14.30 27.49
C LEU A 430 -34.28 13.94 28.83
N THR A 431 -35.03 12.85 28.85
CA THR A 431 -35.79 12.44 30.03
C THR A 431 -34.87 12.00 31.18
N PRO A 432 -35.28 12.16 32.46
CA PRO A 432 -34.48 11.72 33.60
C PRO A 432 -34.15 10.22 33.59
N SER A 433 -35.05 9.38 33.04
CA SER A 433 -34.77 7.96 32.80
C SER A 433 -33.62 7.76 31.82
N ARG A 434 -33.63 8.48 30.69
CA ARG A 434 -32.57 8.40 29.68
C ARG A 434 -31.22 8.92 30.18
N VAL A 435 -31.21 9.98 30.98
CA VAL A 435 -29.99 10.47 31.67
C VAL A 435 -29.44 9.40 32.61
N LYS A 436 -30.31 8.69 33.35
CA LYS A 436 -29.90 7.58 34.24
C LYS A 436 -29.40 6.35 33.47
N GLU A 437 -29.96 6.03 32.30
CA GLU A 437 -29.45 4.98 31.41
C GLU A 437 -28.01 5.27 30.95
N PHE A 438 -27.73 6.50 30.53
CA PHE A 438 -26.37 6.92 30.17
C PHE A 438 -25.41 6.78 31.37
N GLN A 439 -25.78 7.28 32.56
CA GLN A 439 -24.94 7.18 33.76
C GLN A 439 -24.66 5.73 34.20
N ASN A 440 -25.67 4.86 34.16
CA ASN A 440 -25.50 3.42 34.43
C ASN A 440 -24.55 2.77 33.41
N SER A 441 -24.66 3.14 32.13
CA SER A 441 -23.80 2.64 31.07
C SER A 441 -22.35 3.11 31.26
N LEU A 442 -22.11 4.36 31.65
CA LEU A 442 -20.76 4.87 31.94
C LEU A 442 -20.07 4.09 33.08
N ALA A 443 -20.81 3.67 34.13
CA ALA A 443 -20.27 2.83 35.18
C ALA A 443 -19.69 1.51 34.64
N GLN A 444 -20.42 0.85 33.74
CA GLN A 444 -20.07 -0.43 33.12
C GLN A 444 -18.99 -0.31 32.04
N TYR A 445 -19.05 0.75 31.22
CA TYR A 445 -18.22 0.92 30.03
C TYR A 445 -16.90 1.68 30.29
N SER A 446 -16.78 2.45 31.38
CA SER A 446 -15.58 3.25 31.72
C SER A 446 -14.26 2.46 31.72
N ARG A 447 -14.31 1.16 32.05
CA ARG A 447 -13.14 0.25 32.02
C ARG A 447 -12.54 0.04 30.61
N HIS A 448 -13.33 0.20 29.56
CA HIS A 448 -12.89 0.00 28.17
C HIS A 448 -11.95 1.11 27.66
N PHE A 449 -11.76 2.16 28.47
CA PHE A 449 -10.97 3.35 28.15
C PHE A 449 -9.87 3.64 29.20
N LEU A 450 -9.59 2.69 30.09
CA LEU A 450 -8.62 2.83 31.17
C LEU A 450 -7.50 1.80 30.99
N TYR A 451 -6.34 2.27 30.52
CA TYR A 451 -5.14 1.45 30.38
C TYR A 451 -4.59 1.02 31.75
N SER A 452 -3.91 -0.11 31.79
CA SER A 452 -3.53 -0.77 33.05
C SER A 452 -2.30 -1.69 32.94
N SER A 453 -1.59 -1.85 34.04
CA SER A 453 -0.53 -2.85 34.24
C SER A 453 -0.83 -3.68 35.50
N PRO A 454 -0.97 -5.02 35.40
CA PRO A 454 -1.10 -5.79 34.16
C PRO A 454 -2.39 -5.40 33.39
N ALA A 455 -2.38 -5.56 32.07
CA ALA A 455 -3.53 -5.21 31.24
C ALA A 455 -4.74 -6.10 31.57
N GLN A 456 -5.92 -5.49 31.77
CA GLN A 456 -7.12 -6.22 32.19
C GLN A 456 -7.97 -6.74 31.00
N PRO A 457 -8.64 -7.90 31.13
CA PRO A 457 -9.64 -8.34 30.16
C PRO A 457 -10.75 -7.31 29.97
N LEU A 458 -11.12 -7.05 28.71
CA LEU A 458 -11.97 -5.95 28.26
C LEU A 458 -11.44 -4.53 28.57
N GLY A 459 -10.17 -4.37 28.95
CA GLY A 459 -9.47 -3.08 28.89
C GLY A 459 -9.19 -2.65 27.45
N PRO A 460 -8.75 -1.40 27.21
CA PRO A 460 -8.44 -0.91 25.87
C PRO A 460 -7.36 -1.76 25.16
N GLU A 461 -6.44 -2.37 25.89
CA GLU A 461 -5.44 -3.31 25.35
C GLU A 461 -6.11 -4.56 24.80
N ASP A 462 -7.00 -5.20 25.57
CA ASP A 462 -7.73 -6.40 25.14
C ASP A 462 -8.66 -6.12 23.95
N LEU A 463 -9.29 -4.94 23.92
CA LEU A 463 -10.13 -4.52 22.79
C LEU A 463 -9.30 -4.22 21.53
N THR A 464 -8.10 -3.66 21.67
CA THR A 464 -7.15 -3.48 20.55
C THR A 464 -6.84 -4.81 19.88
N TRP A 465 -6.48 -5.83 20.66
CA TRP A 465 -6.20 -7.16 20.12
C TRP A 465 -7.45 -7.83 19.55
N ARG A 466 -8.64 -7.68 20.16
CA ARG A 466 -9.89 -8.20 19.57
C ARG A 466 -10.21 -7.60 18.20
N MET A 467 -9.95 -6.30 17.98
CA MET A 467 -10.12 -5.71 16.64
C MET A 467 -9.03 -6.16 15.65
N MET A 468 -7.79 -6.37 16.11
CA MET A 468 -6.73 -6.97 15.28
C MET A 468 -7.12 -8.36 14.75
N ALA A 469 -7.77 -9.21 15.55
CA ALA A 469 -8.25 -10.52 15.10
C ALA A 469 -9.22 -10.40 13.92
N GLY A 470 -10.20 -9.48 14.00
CA GLY A 470 -11.16 -9.23 12.93
C GLY A 470 -10.52 -8.75 11.62
N LYS A 471 -9.35 -8.10 11.68
CA LYS A 471 -8.58 -7.64 10.51
C LYS A 471 -7.68 -8.71 9.91
N LEU A 472 -7.27 -9.72 10.68
CA LEU A 472 -6.23 -10.68 10.30
C LEU A 472 -6.50 -11.36 8.95
N VAL A 473 -7.73 -11.80 8.70
CA VAL A 473 -8.12 -12.45 7.44
C VAL A 473 -7.95 -11.51 6.25
N ASN A 474 -8.31 -10.22 6.39
CA ASN A 474 -8.16 -9.24 5.32
C ASN A 474 -6.68 -8.89 5.09
N ILE A 475 -5.88 -8.74 6.15
CA ILE A 475 -4.43 -8.52 6.04
C ILE A 475 -3.75 -9.69 5.33
N LYS A 476 -4.04 -10.94 5.72
CA LYS A 476 -3.57 -12.14 5.01
C LYS A 476 -4.06 -12.19 3.57
N LEU A 477 -5.30 -11.82 3.29
CA LEU A 477 -5.83 -11.71 1.92
C LEU A 477 -5.02 -10.70 1.09
N HIS A 478 -4.75 -9.49 1.60
CA HIS A 478 -3.96 -8.49 0.89
C HIS A 478 -2.51 -8.95 0.66
N THR A 479 -1.86 -9.52 1.69
CA THR A 479 -0.49 -10.06 1.59
C THR A 479 -0.38 -11.22 0.59
N ARG A 480 -1.22 -12.26 0.74
CA ARG A 480 -1.24 -13.38 -0.22
C ARG A 480 -1.67 -12.91 -1.62
N ARG A 481 -2.50 -11.85 -1.74
CA ARG A 481 -2.77 -11.21 -3.04
C ARG A 481 -1.51 -10.55 -3.61
N SER A 482 -0.70 -9.80 -2.85
CA SER A 482 0.54 -9.20 -3.35
C SER A 482 1.65 -10.21 -3.68
N GLN A 483 1.63 -11.39 -3.05
CA GLN A 483 2.56 -12.48 -3.35
C GLN A 483 2.15 -13.32 -4.56
N ARG A 484 0.89 -13.78 -4.63
CA ARG A 484 0.39 -14.64 -5.72
C ARG A 484 0.46 -13.99 -7.09
N VAL A 485 0.29 -12.66 -7.14
CA VAL A 485 0.47 -11.94 -8.40
C VAL A 485 1.95 -11.67 -8.57
N VAL A 486 2.57 -12.43 -9.48
CA VAL A 486 3.91 -12.20 -10.04
C VAL A 486 4.15 -10.69 -10.15
N LYS A 487 5.26 -10.19 -9.60
CA LYS A 487 5.49 -8.74 -9.39
C LYS A 487 5.28 -7.87 -10.66
N GLY A 488 5.43 -8.44 -11.85
CA GLY A 488 5.02 -7.84 -13.13
C GLY A 488 3.49 -7.75 -13.35
N SER A 489 2.76 -8.86 -13.29
CA SER A 489 1.38 -8.95 -13.83
C SER A 489 0.30 -8.18 -13.07
N ARG A 490 0.62 -7.54 -11.93
CA ARG A 490 -0.29 -6.53 -11.30
C ARG A 490 -0.11 -5.11 -11.83
N ARG A 491 0.93 -4.87 -12.62
CA ARG A 491 1.30 -3.55 -13.16
C ARG A 491 1.47 -3.60 -14.67
N PHE A 492 1.01 -4.68 -15.29
CA PHE A 492 0.84 -4.78 -16.72
C PHE A 492 -0.53 -4.18 -17.07
N ILE A 493 -0.53 -3.17 -17.95
CA ILE A 493 -1.75 -2.67 -18.59
C ILE A 493 -1.77 -3.30 -19.98
N SER A 494 -2.88 -3.93 -20.36
CA SER A 494 -3.04 -4.57 -21.66
C SER A 494 -4.43 -4.21 -22.16
N LEU A 495 -4.50 -3.28 -23.10
CA LEU A 495 -5.75 -2.85 -23.71
C LEU A 495 -5.92 -3.52 -25.08
N ASP A 496 -7.09 -4.10 -25.28
CA ASP A 496 -7.64 -4.56 -26.57
C ASP A 496 -8.41 -3.38 -27.16
N CYS A 497 -7.81 -2.72 -28.15
CA CYS A 497 -8.28 -1.42 -28.62
C CYS A 497 -9.44 -1.60 -29.59
N GLY A 498 -10.59 -1.02 -29.26
CA GLY A 498 -11.79 -1.17 -30.06
C GLY A 498 -12.55 -2.48 -29.83
N LEU A 499 -12.19 -3.29 -28.83
CA LEU A 499 -12.95 -4.48 -28.39
C LEU A 499 -14.46 -4.16 -28.32
N PRO A 500 -15.33 -4.85 -29.09
CA PRO A 500 -16.76 -4.58 -29.11
C PRO A 500 -17.45 -4.75 -27.75
N THR A 501 -18.49 -3.96 -27.49
CA THR A 501 -19.23 -3.95 -26.21
C THR A 501 -20.04 -5.22 -25.92
N ASN A 502 -20.15 -6.13 -26.89
CA ASN A 502 -20.75 -7.46 -26.74
C ASN A 502 -19.71 -8.58 -26.49
N GLU A 503 -18.41 -8.28 -26.55
CA GLU A 503 -17.34 -9.18 -26.12
C GLU A 503 -17.14 -9.11 -24.60
N SER A 504 -16.71 -10.22 -23.99
CA SER A 504 -16.40 -10.24 -22.56
C SER A 504 -15.12 -9.46 -22.25
N SER A 505 -15.19 -8.60 -21.23
CA SER A 505 -14.04 -7.81 -20.78
C SER A 505 -14.07 -7.60 -19.27
N PRO A 506 -12.93 -7.73 -18.55
CA PRO A 506 -11.64 -8.24 -19.05
C PRO A 506 -11.70 -9.74 -19.41
N TYR A 507 -10.75 -10.21 -20.22
CA TYR A 507 -10.59 -11.62 -20.57
C TYR A 507 -9.12 -12.06 -20.44
N ILE A 508 -8.87 -13.38 -20.41
CA ILE A 508 -7.50 -13.94 -20.45
C ILE A 508 -7.20 -14.35 -21.89
N GLU A 509 -6.12 -13.81 -22.47
CA GLU A 509 -5.66 -14.18 -23.81
C GLU A 509 -4.95 -15.55 -23.75
N PRO A 510 -5.36 -16.55 -24.56
CA PRO A 510 -4.94 -17.95 -24.36
C PRO A 510 -3.48 -18.27 -24.71
N VAL A 511 -2.80 -17.51 -25.57
CA VAL A 511 -1.42 -17.80 -25.99
C VAL A 511 -0.40 -17.30 -24.95
N THR A 512 -0.66 -16.13 -24.36
CA THR A 512 0.20 -15.50 -23.35
C THR A 512 -0.25 -15.78 -21.92
N GLY A 513 -1.54 -16.02 -21.68
CA GLY A 513 -2.13 -16.05 -20.34
C GLY A 513 -2.27 -14.65 -19.69
N LEU A 514 -2.10 -13.57 -20.44
CA LEU A 514 -2.26 -12.21 -19.95
C LEU A 514 -3.73 -11.79 -19.90
N VAL A 515 -4.08 -10.97 -18.92
CA VAL A 515 -5.41 -10.33 -18.84
C VAL A 515 -5.43 -9.10 -19.75
N PHE A 516 -6.38 -9.06 -20.68
CA PHE A 516 -6.66 -7.89 -21.54
C PHE A 516 -8.01 -7.28 -21.17
N SER A 517 -8.09 -5.95 -21.23
CA SER A 517 -9.29 -5.14 -20.98
C SER A 517 -9.68 -4.34 -22.23
N SER A 518 -10.96 -3.97 -22.36
CA SER A 518 -11.38 -2.98 -23.36
C SER A 518 -10.71 -1.64 -23.11
N ASP A 519 -10.36 -0.94 -24.18
CA ASP A 519 -9.73 0.38 -24.11
C ASP A 519 -10.70 1.55 -23.84
N ALA A 520 -12.01 1.27 -23.74
CA ALA A 520 -13.07 2.27 -23.71
C ALA A 520 -12.98 3.28 -22.55
N ASP A 521 -12.52 2.87 -21.37
CA ASP A 521 -12.37 3.76 -20.20
C ASP A 521 -11.12 4.66 -20.29
N ASN A 522 -10.23 4.43 -21.27
CA ASN A 522 -8.96 5.14 -21.43
C ASN A 522 -8.94 6.14 -22.59
N ILE A 523 -9.98 6.23 -23.42
CA ILE A 523 -10.03 7.02 -24.66
C ILE A 523 -11.37 7.78 -24.81
N GLN A 524 -11.33 9.01 -25.33
CA GLN A 524 -12.52 9.87 -25.43
C GLN A 524 -13.33 9.68 -26.74
N SER A 525 -12.76 9.00 -27.74
CA SER A 525 -13.17 9.08 -29.14
C SER A 525 -12.86 7.79 -29.93
N GLY A 526 -13.05 7.82 -31.25
CA GLY A 526 -12.72 6.71 -32.14
C GLY A 526 -13.80 5.63 -32.21
N LYS A 527 -13.72 4.79 -33.25
CA LYS A 527 -14.70 3.75 -33.59
C LYS A 527 -14.01 2.39 -33.66
N SER A 528 -14.74 1.33 -33.32
CA SER A 528 -14.26 -0.05 -33.44
C SER A 528 -14.26 -0.53 -34.88
N GLY A 529 -13.15 -1.14 -35.31
CA GLY A 529 -13.03 -1.93 -36.53
C GLY A 529 -12.61 -3.36 -36.21
N ARG A 530 -12.76 -4.28 -37.18
CA ARG A 530 -12.23 -5.64 -37.11
C ARG A 530 -11.45 -5.94 -38.39
N ILE A 531 -10.30 -6.59 -38.26
CA ILE A 531 -9.51 -7.05 -39.42
C ILE A 531 -10.26 -8.13 -40.23
N GLN A 532 -9.78 -8.40 -41.44
CA GLN A 532 -10.30 -9.50 -42.25
C GLN A 532 -10.18 -10.85 -41.54
N LYS A 533 -11.28 -11.62 -41.51
CA LYS A 533 -11.41 -12.91 -40.80
C LYS A 533 -10.38 -13.98 -41.24
N THR A 534 -9.78 -13.83 -42.41
CA THR A 534 -8.67 -14.67 -42.90
C THR A 534 -7.41 -14.57 -42.03
N LEU A 535 -7.28 -13.51 -41.22
CA LEU A 535 -6.14 -13.26 -40.32
C LEU A 535 -6.38 -13.77 -38.88
N ASP A 536 -7.57 -14.30 -38.57
CA ASP A 536 -7.93 -14.86 -37.26
C ASP A 536 -7.00 -16.02 -36.80
N THR A 537 -6.30 -16.67 -37.74
CA THR A 537 -5.32 -17.74 -37.47
C THR A 537 -3.87 -17.25 -37.35
N VAL A 538 -3.60 -15.98 -37.66
CA VAL A 538 -2.25 -15.38 -37.69
C VAL A 538 -1.99 -14.53 -36.45
N HIS A 539 -3.04 -14.00 -35.83
CA HIS A 539 -2.95 -13.03 -34.74
C HIS A 539 -3.71 -13.47 -33.48
N ILE A 540 -3.18 -13.10 -32.30
CA ILE A 540 -3.86 -13.29 -31.01
C ILE A 540 -5.08 -12.37 -30.88
N LYS A 541 -6.06 -12.74 -30.03
CA LYS A 541 -7.34 -12.02 -29.88
C LYS A 541 -7.22 -10.47 -29.83
N PRO A 542 -6.34 -9.86 -29.01
CA PRO A 542 -6.28 -8.40 -28.90
C PRO A 542 -5.73 -7.67 -30.14
N TYR A 543 -5.32 -8.40 -31.19
CA TYR A 543 -4.90 -7.80 -32.47
C TYR A 543 -5.94 -8.04 -33.58
N LEU A 544 -7.08 -8.68 -33.29
CA LEU A 544 -8.17 -8.94 -34.24
C LEU A 544 -9.15 -7.75 -34.37
N PHE A 545 -9.21 -6.91 -33.35
CA PHE A 545 -9.93 -5.65 -33.34
C PHE A 545 -8.96 -4.47 -33.38
N LEU A 546 -9.49 -3.30 -33.71
CA LEU A 546 -8.76 -2.03 -33.64
C LEU A 546 -9.71 -0.88 -33.34
N ARG A 547 -9.18 0.20 -32.76
CA ARG A 547 -9.84 1.50 -32.68
C ARG A 547 -9.25 2.43 -33.72
N PHE A 548 -10.08 2.95 -34.62
CA PHE A 548 -9.70 3.93 -35.63
C PHE A 548 -10.33 5.31 -35.36
N PHE A 549 -9.65 6.37 -35.80
CA PHE A 549 -9.97 7.75 -35.45
C PHE A 549 -10.31 8.58 -36.71
N PRO A 550 -11.57 8.57 -37.16
CA PRO A 550 -12.02 9.42 -38.27
C PRO A 550 -12.17 10.89 -37.88
N ASP A 551 -12.44 11.14 -36.59
CA ASP A 551 -12.78 12.45 -36.04
C ASP A 551 -11.61 13.02 -35.21
N GLY A 552 -11.31 14.32 -35.37
CA GLY A 552 -10.23 15.02 -34.66
C GLY A 552 -8.82 14.81 -35.21
N VAL A 553 -7.90 15.75 -34.91
CA VAL A 553 -6.49 15.70 -35.39
C VAL A 553 -5.59 14.92 -34.42
N ARG A 554 -5.77 15.09 -33.11
CA ARG A 554 -5.06 14.41 -32.04
C ARG A 554 -6.05 13.65 -31.16
N ASN A 555 -5.88 12.33 -31.03
CA ASN A 555 -6.70 11.47 -30.19
C ASN A 555 -5.80 10.72 -29.20
N CYS A 556 -6.15 10.69 -27.91
CA CYS A 556 -5.19 10.35 -26.85
C CYS A 556 -5.73 9.39 -25.79
N TYR A 557 -5.02 8.28 -25.61
CA TYR A 557 -5.17 7.42 -24.45
C TYR A 557 -4.61 8.11 -23.21
N THR A 558 -5.31 7.98 -22.08
CA THR A 558 -4.84 8.44 -20.76
C THR A 558 -4.73 7.24 -19.83
N LEU A 559 -3.52 6.95 -19.36
CA LEU A 559 -3.17 5.71 -18.66
C LEU A 559 -2.60 6.00 -17.26
N PRO A 560 -3.07 5.33 -16.19
CA PRO A 560 -2.50 5.48 -14.86
C PRO A 560 -1.13 4.79 -14.79
N VAL A 561 -0.10 5.51 -14.32
CA VAL A 561 1.28 5.00 -14.21
C VAL A 561 1.92 5.40 -12.88
N LEU A 562 3.05 4.79 -12.57
CA LEU A 562 3.89 5.18 -11.44
C LEU A 562 4.97 6.17 -11.91
N GLN A 563 4.92 7.39 -11.38
CA GLN A 563 5.97 8.39 -11.58
C GLN A 563 7.35 7.85 -11.17
N ASN A 564 8.39 8.16 -11.95
CA ASN A 564 9.78 7.78 -11.70
C ASN A 564 10.05 6.25 -11.64
N VAL A 565 9.33 5.44 -12.41
CA VAL A 565 9.60 4.00 -12.57
C VAL A 565 9.70 3.64 -14.05
N ASN A 566 10.57 2.69 -14.39
CA ASN A 566 10.73 2.18 -15.76
C ASN A 566 9.48 1.43 -16.24
N TYR A 567 8.97 1.83 -17.39
CA TYR A 567 7.96 1.09 -18.16
C TYR A 567 8.50 0.75 -19.55
N LEU A 568 8.37 -0.51 -19.96
CA LEU A 568 8.31 -0.86 -21.38
C LEU A 568 6.88 -0.57 -21.86
N ILE A 569 6.76 0.16 -22.95
CA ILE A 569 5.49 0.62 -23.53
C ILE A 569 5.49 0.16 -24.98
N ARG A 570 4.42 -0.51 -25.40
CA ARG A 570 4.26 -1.12 -26.71
C ARG A 570 2.90 -0.76 -27.31
N ALA A 571 2.91 -0.14 -28.48
CA ALA A 571 1.71 0.14 -29.27
C ALA A 571 1.71 -0.76 -30.52
N VAL A 572 0.61 -1.47 -30.75
CA VAL A 572 0.48 -2.50 -31.80
C VAL A 572 -0.51 -2.05 -32.86
N PHE A 573 -0.12 -2.15 -34.14
CA PHE A 573 -0.85 -1.63 -35.28
C PHE A 573 -1.03 -2.69 -36.36
N VAL A 574 -2.10 -3.48 -36.29
CA VAL A 574 -2.51 -4.44 -37.33
C VAL A 574 -3.68 -3.85 -38.12
N TYR A 575 -3.41 -3.36 -39.33
CA TYR A 575 -4.43 -2.75 -40.20
C TYR A 575 -5.43 -3.79 -40.72
N GLY A 576 -4.90 -4.90 -41.26
CA GLY A 576 -5.68 -6.07 -41.68
C GLY A 576 -6.86 -5.78 -42.62
N ASN A 577 -6.81 -4.67 -43.36
CA ASN A 577 -7.85 -4.17 -44.26
C ASN A 577 -9.27 -4.15 -43.63
N TYR A 578 -9.39 -3.54 -42.44
CA TYR A 578 -10.63 -3.44 -41.67
C TYR A 578 -11.73 -2.58 -42.33
N ASP A 579 -11.36 -1.67 -43.22
CA ASP A 579 -12.25 -0.73 -43.91
C ASP A 579 -12.54 -1.12 -45.38
N GLY A 580 -11.83 -2.12 -45.92
CA GLY A 580 -12.01 -2.64 -47.26
C GLY A 580 -11.25 -1.88 -48.35
N PHE A 581 -10.60 -0.75 -48.04
CA PHE A 581 -9.92 0.08 -49.04
C PHE A 581 -8.53 -0.44 -49.43
N ASN A 582 -7.89 -1.24 -48.58
CA ASN A 582 -6.52 -1.71 -48.72
C ASN A 582 -5.49 -0.56 -48.86
N ASP A 583 -5.76 0.57 -48.22
CA ASP A 583 -4.92 1.78 -48.16
C ASP A 583 -4.13 1.78 -46.84
N TYR A 584 -2.80 1.91 -46.91
CA TYR A 584 -1.93 1.74 -45.73
C TYR A 584 -1.75 3.09 -45.01
N PRO A 585 -2.31 3.30 -43.81
CA PRO A 585 -2.33 4.61 -43.20
C PRO A 585 -0.99 4.96 -42.54
N SER A 586 -0.42 6.10 -42.93
CA SER A 586 0.72 6.74 -42.27
C SER A 586 0.26 7.85 -41.33
N PHE A 587 0.74 7.88 -40.08
CA PHE A 587 0.37 8.85 -39.05
C PHE A 587 1.45 8.98 -37.95
N ASP A 588 1.43 10.06 -37.17
CA ASP A 588 2.42 10.28 -36.10
C ASP A 588 1.95 9.76 -34.74
N LEU A 589 2.88 9.26 -33.93
CA LEU A 589 2.66 8.76 -32.56
C LEU A 589 3.41 9.63 -31.56
N TYR A 590 2.73 10.00 -30.47
CA TYR A 590 3.22 10.93 -29.44
C TYR A 590 3.14 10.30 -28.04
N LEU A 591 4.13 10.62 -27.20
CA LEU A 591 4.23 10.23 -25.79
C LEU A 591 4.24 11.49 -24.93
N GLY A 592 3.18 11.70 -24.15
CA GLY A 592 2.88 13.01 -23.58
C GLY A 592 2.80 14.09 -24.67
N PRO A 593 3.43 15.27 -24.48
CA PRO A 593 3.48 16.31 -25.50
C PRO A 593 4.58 16.12 -26.57
N ASN A 594 5.37 15.04 -26.50
CA ASN A 594 6.53 14.84 -27.38
C ASN A 594 6.23 13.82 -28.48
N LYS A 595 6.74 14.04 -29.70
CA LYS A 595 6.66 13.02 -30.77
C LYS A 595 7.56 11.83 -30.41
N TRP A 596 7.00 10.63 -30.46
CA TRP A 596 7.71 9.36 -30.27
C TRP A 596 8.15 8.78 -31.62
N GLY A 597 7.28 8.81 -32.64
CA GLY A 597 7.62 8.30 -33.96
C GLY A 597 6.59 8.61 -35.03
N ARG A 598 6.78 7.99 -36.20
CA ARG A 598 5.76 7.85 -37.25
C ARG A 598 5.41 6.38 -37.37
N VAL A 599 4.13 6.07 -37.25
CA VAL A 599 3.59 4.77 -37.66
C VAL A 599 3.41 4.85 -39.16
N ASP A 600 4.23 4.09 -39.88
CA ASP A 600 4.04 3.86 -41.31
C ASP A 600 3.85 2.37 -41.58
N LEU A 601 2.92 2.05 -42.46
CA LEU A 601 2.43 0.71 -42.76
C LEU A 601 2.56 0.34 -44.24
N GLU A 602 3.10 1.22 -45.08
CA GLU A 602 3.40 0.87 -46.48
C GLU A 602 4.30 -0.37 -46.55
N GLY A 603 3.86 -1.39 -47.29
CA GLY A 603 4.52 -2.70 -47.39
C GLY A 603 4.41 -3.62 -46.15
N LYS A 604 3.90 -3.14 -45.01
CA LYS A 604 3.81 -3.91 -43.75
C LYS A 604 2.46 -4.62 -43.59
N VAL A 605 2.19 -5.59 -44.46
CA VAL A 605 0.91 -6.33 -44.53
C VAL A 605 0.46 -6.90 -43.17
N ASN A 606 1.40 -7.42 -42.37
CA ASN A 606 1.12 -8.04 -41.07
C ASN A 606 1.10 -7.04 -39.89
N GLY A 607 1.14 -5.73 -40.16
CA GLY A 607 1.19 -4.67 -39.16
C GLY A 607 2.60 -4.25 -38.71
N THR A 608 2.65 -3.34 -37.72
CA THR A 608 3.89 -2.83 -37.10
C THR A 608 3.72 -2.68 -35.59
N ILE A 609 4.84 -2.64 -34.86
CA ILE A 609 4.87 -2.42 -33.40
C ILE A 609 5.88 -1.30 -33.10
N GLU A 610 5.45 -0.28 -32.38
CA GLU A 610 6.36 0.69 -31.77
C GLU A 610 6.54 0.33 -30.28
N GLU A 611 7.79 0.17 -29.84
CA GLU A 611 8.13 -0.15 -28.45
C GLU A 611 9.18 0.82 -27.90
N ILE A 612 9.03 1.26 -26.65
CA ILE A 612 9.94 2.20 -25.97
C ILE A 612 10.04 1.86 -24.48
N ILE A 613 11.24 2.01 -23.90
CA ILE A 613 11.43 2.03 -22.45
C ILE A 613 11.52 3.49 -21.98
N HIS A 614 10.62 3.88 -21.08
CA HIS A 614 10.43 5.25 -20.63
C HIS A 614 10.20 5.33 -19.11
N ILE A 615 10.58 6.47 -18.51
CA ILE A 615 10.33 6.80 -17.10
C ILE A 615 9.31 7.96 -17.07
N PRO A 616 8.04 7.71 -16.69
CA PRO A 616 7.02 8.77 -16.64
C PRO A 616 7.35 9.85 -15.61
N ARG A 617 7.25 11.12 -16.04
CA ARG A 617 7.47 12.31 -15.20
C ARG A 617 6.31 12.60 -14.23
N SER A 618 5.15 11.98 -14.44
CA SER A 618 3.92 12.15 -13.67
C SER A 618 3.23 10.79 -13.45
N ASN A 619 2.11 10.74 -12.71
CA ASN A 619 1.36 9.50 -12.44
C ASN A 619 0.28 9.17 -13.50
N SER A 620 0.28 9.88 -14.62
CA SER A 620 -0.65 9.71 -15.74
C SER A 620 0.10 9.89 -17.04
N LEU A 621 0.16 8.85 -17.88
CA LEU A 621 0.86 8.89 -19.16
C LEU A 621 -0.14 9.00 -20.30
N GLN A 622 0.14 9.89 -21.25
CA GLN A 622 -0.68 10.07 -22.44
C GLN A 622 0.01 9.43 -23.65
N ILE A 623 -0.76 8.70 -24.45
CA ILE A 623 -0.28 8.11 -25.71
C ILE A 623 -1.24 8.56 -26.81
N CYS A 624 -0.74 9.40 -27.70
CA CYS A 624 -1.55 10.19 -28.63
C CYS A 624 -1.26 9.80 -30.09
N LEU A 625 -2.32 9.52 -30.83
CA LEU A 625 -2.29 9.31 -32.28
C LEU A 625 -2.62 10.64 -32.97
N VAL A 626 -1.83 11.00 -33.97
CA VAL A 626 -1.88 12.31 -34.64
C VAL A 626 -2.00 12.13 -36.14
N LYS A 627 -3.09 12.65 -36.71
CA LYS A 627 -3.37 12.60 -38.15
C LYS A 627 -2.50 13.60 -38.91
N THR A 628 -1.70 13.09 -39.86
CA THR A 628 -0.74 13.89 -40.66
C THR A 628 -1.08 13.99 -42.15
N GLY A 629 -2.20 13.42 -42.59
CA GLY A 629 -2.64 13.37 -43.98
C GLY A 629 -4.11 12.97 -44.08
N ASN A 630 -4.52 12.34 -45.19
CA ASN A 630 -5.90 11.87 -45.37
C ASN A 630 -6.20 10.58 -44.56
N SER A 631 -5.17 9.76 -44.36
CA SER A 631 -5.14 8.52 -43.57
C SER A 631 -5.86 8.63 -42.22
N LEU A 632 -6.49 7.54 -41.77
CA LEU A 632 -7.07 7.46 -40.43
C LEU A 632 -6.07 6.81 -39.47
N PRO A 633 -5.66 7.49 -38.38
CA PRO A 633 -4.91 6.84 -37.32
C PRO A 633 -5.74 5.72 -36.68
N PHE A 634 -5.09 4.63 -36.29
CA PHE A 634 -5.72 3.53 -35.55
C PHE A 634 -4.73 2.86 -34.60
N ILE A 635 -5.21 2.01 -33.68
CA ILE A 635 -4.40 1.13 -32.84
C ILE A 635 -5.16 -0.17 -32.56
N SER A 636 -4.45 -1.31 -32.51
CA SER A 636 -5.02 -2.63 -32.21
C SER A 636 -4.88 -3.00 -30.74
N ALA A 637 -3.70 -2.78 -30.15
CA ALA A 637 -3.49 -3.00 -28.72
C ALA A 637 -2.48 -2.02 -28.11
N LEU A 638 -2.62 -1.78 -26.81
CA LEU A 638 -1.73 -0.93 -26.03
C LEU A 638 -1.26 -1.68 -24.76
N GLU A 639 0.02 -2.03 -24.74
CA GLU A 639 0.64 -2.92 -23.76
C GLU A 639 1.73 -2.16 -22.98
N LEU A 640 1.55 -1.97 -21.67
CA LEU A 640 2.56 -1.42 -20.76
C LEU A 640 3.01 -2.51 -19.80
N ARG A 641 4.32 -2.57 -19.53
CA ARG A 641 4.97 -3.54 -18.65
C ARG A 641 5.89 -2.80 -17.69
N LEU A 642 5.70 -2.96 -16.38
CA LEU A 642 6.62 -2.40 -15.41
C LEU A 642 7.93 -3.20 -15.43
N LEU A 643 9.05 -2.50 -15.55
CA LEU A 643 10.39 -3.06 -15.37
C LEU A 643 10.89 -2.76 -13.95
N ARG A 644 12.05 -3.31 -13.60
CA ARG A 644 12.71 -2.97 -12.33
C ARG A 644 13.34 -1.57 -12.43
N SER A 645 13.59 -0.94 -11.29
CA SER A 645 14.23 0.39 -11.21
C SER A 645 15.74 0.37 -11.43
N ASP A 646 16.35 -0.81 -11.55
CA ASP A 646 17.79 -1.07 -11.74
C ASP A 646 18.13 -1.68 -13.11
N THR A 647 17.15 -1.75 -14.03
CA THR A 647 17.32 -2.20 -15.43
C THR A 647 17.20 -1.02 -16.40
N TYR A 648 17.99 -1.01 -17.49
CA TYR A 648 17.93 -0.02 -18.59
C TYR A 648 17.97 1.47 -18.15
N VAL A 649 18.64 1.76 -17.02
CA VAL A 649 18.69 3.12 -16.46
C VAL A 649 19.64 3.99 -17.27
N VAL A 650 19.09 4.92 -18.07
CA VAL A 650 19.86 5.91 -18.86
C VAL A 650 19.36 7.31 -18.52
N GLN A 651 20.28 8.28 -18.38
CA GLN A 651 19.96 9.65 -17.99
C GLN A 651 19.42 10.46 -19.19
N ASP A 652 18.43 11.32 -18.93
CA ASP A 652 17.83 12.32 -19.85
C ASP A 652 17.28 11.83 -21.21
N VAL A 653 17.25 10.52 -21.46
CA VAL A 653 16.70 9.90 -22.68
C VAL A 653 15.73 8.77 -22.35
N SER A 654 15.03 8.28 -23.36
CA SER A 654 14.25 7.04 -23.34
C SER A 654 14.76 6.12 -24.45
N LEU A 655 14.57 4.82 -24.33
CA LEU A 655 15.14 3.83 -25.24
C LEU A 655 14.09 3.31 -26.21
N LYS A 656 14.08 3.82 -27.45
CA LYS A 656 13.23 3.29 -28.52
C LYS A 656 13.77 1.93 -28.96
N HIS A 657 12.93 0.91 -29.04
CA HIS A 657 13.33 -0.42 -29.50
C HIS A 657 13.81 -0.41 -30.96
N LEU A 658 14.96 -1.03 -31.21
CA LEU A 658 15.51 -1.24 -32.56
C LEU A 658 15.47 -2.73 -32.95
N PHE A 659 15.98 -3.62 -32.09
CA PHE A 659 15.73 -5.06 -32.17
C PHE A 659 15.98 -5.77 -30.84
N ARG A 660 15.26 -6.87 -30.62
CA ARG A 660 15.50 -7.83 -29.54
C ARG A 660 15.57 -9.23 -30.11
N ARG A 661 16.74 -9.87 -30.03
CA ARG A 661 17.06 -11.11 -30.76
C ARG A 661 17.66 -12.17 -29.85
N TYR A 662 17.29 -13.43 -30.07
CA TYR A 662 17.98 -14.58 -29.49
C TYR A 662 18.48 -15.53 -30.59
N TYR A 663 19.61 -16.19 -30.33
CA TYR A 663 20.40 -16.82 -31.37
C TYR A 663 20.13 -18.32 -31.51
N ARG A 664 19.08 -18.63 -32.27
CA ARG A 664 18.62 -19.99 -32.56
C ARG A 664 17.99 -20.09 -33.94
N GLN A 665 18.16 -21.24 -34.58
CA GLN A 665 17.39 -21.67 -35.75
C GLN A 665 16.00 -22.12 -35.26
N SER A 666 15.02 -21.22 -35.38
CA SER A 666 13.62 -21.42 -34.98
C SER A 666 12.77 -20.27 -35.52
N ASP A 667 11.46 -20.48 -35.65
CA ASP A 667 10.48 -19.44 -36.02
C ASP A 667 9.64 -18.96 -34.81
N ARG A 668 9.89 -19.51 -33.61
CA ARG A 668 9.16 -19.16 -32.38
C ARG A 668 9.69 -17.86 -31.77
N SER A 669 8.84 -16.86 -31.64
CA SER A 669 9.09 -15.72 -30.74
C SER A 669 8.96 -16.14 -29.27
N ILE A 670 9.75 -15.50 -28.38
CA ILE A 670 9.65 -15.68 -26.93
C ILE A 670 9.02 -14.41 -26.33
N ARG A 671 8.01 -14.55 -25.47
CA ARG A 671 7.40 -13.48 -24.66
C ARG A 671 6.84 -14.06 -23.35
N TYR A 672 6.00 -13.34 -22.61
CA TYR A 672 5.33 -13.92 -21.43
C TYR A 672 4.50 -15.16 -21.82
N PRO A 673 4.53 -16.27 -21.04
CA PRO A 673 5.12 -16.42 -19.71
C PRO A 673 6.62 -16.79 -19.66
N ASP A 674 7.28 -17.07 -20.79
CA ASP A 674 8.72 -17.41 -20.82
C ASP A 674 9.62 -16.22 -20.41
N ASP A 675 9.19 -14.99 -20.71
CA ASP A 675 9.82 -13.72 -20.28
C ASP A 675 8.96 -13.01 -19.23
N VAL A 676 9.53 -12.77 -18.05
CA VAL A 676 8.83 -12.20 -16.87
C VAL A 676 8.42 -10.73 -17.03
N PHE A 677 8.98 -10.01 -18.00
CA PHE A 677 8.64 -8.63 -18.34
C PHE A 677 7.80 -8.52 -19.62
N ASP A 678 7.41 -9.65 -20.23
CA ASP A 678 6.72 -9.73 -21.52
C ASP A 678 7.44 -8.97 -22.66
N ARG A 679 8.78 -8.96 -22.64
CA ARG A 679 9.57 -8.56 -23.81
C ARG A 679 9.38 -9.58 -24.93
N ILE A 680 9.17 -9.10 -26.15
CA ILE A 680 9.16 -9.96 -27.34
C ILE A 680 10.60 -10.11 -27.84
N TRP A 681 11.10 -11.34 -27.89
CA TRP A 681 12.38 -11.71 -28.49
C TRP A 681 12.13 -12.47 -29.79
N SER A 682 12.72 -12.01 -30.89
CA SER A 682 12.68 -12.71 -32.18
C SER A 682 13.86 -13.69 -32.30
N PRO A 683 13.67 -14.87 -32.90
CA PRO A 683 14.79 -15.72 -33.29
C PRO A 683 15.56 -15.05 -34.44
N PHE A 684 16.89 -15.21 -34.46
CA PHE A 684 17.73 -14.75 -35.56
C PHE A 684 18.96 -15.65 -35.73
N PHE A 685 19.27 -16.01 -36.97
CA PHE A 685 20.42 -16.86 -37.29
C PHE A 685 20.95 -16.60 -38.70
N LEU A 686 22.27 -16.65 -38.90
CA LEU A 686 22.91 -16.45 -40.21
C LEU A 686 23.60 -17.73 -40.74
N PRO A 687 23.71 -17.91 -42.07
CA PRO A 687 24.31 -19.10 -42.68
C PRO A 687 25.78 -19.35 -42.29
N GLU A 688 26.55 -18.31 -41.98
CA GLU A 688 27.96 -18.40 -41.57
C GLU A 688 28.16 -18.74 -40.09
N TRP A 689 27.09 -19.00 -39.32
CA TRP A 689 27.15 -19.38 -37.92
C TRP A 689 26.88 -20.88 -37.70
N ARG A 690 27.35 -21.40 -36.57
CA ARG A 690 27.02 -22.70 -35.97
C ARG A 690 26.20 -22.45 -34.71
N GLN A 691 25.18 -23.26 -34.48
CA GLN A 691 24.36 -23.18 -33.26
C GLN A 691 24.99 -24.04 -32.16
N ILE A 692 24.99 -23.52 -30.93
CA ILE A 692 25.23 -24.28 -29.70
C ILE A 692 23.92 -24.31 -28.90
N THR A 693 23.61 -25.44 -28.26
CA THR A 693 22.44 -25.60 -27.38
C THR A 693 22.78 -26.49 -26.19
N THR A 694 22.15 -26.25 -25.04
CA THR A 694 22.24 -27.14 -23.87
C THR A 694 20.87 -27.60 -23.38
N SER A 695 20.80 -28.82 -22.86
CA SER A 695 19.64 -29.35 -22.13
C SER A 695 19.62 -28.90 -20.66
N LEU A 696 20.81 -28.68 -20.09
CA LEU A 696 21.03 -28.28 -18.69
C LEU A 696 20.29 -26.98 -18.36
N ASP A 697 19.98 -26.75 -17.09
CA ASP A 697 19.43 -25.46 -16.68
C ASP A 697 20.47 -24.36 -16.83
N VAL A 698 20.01 -23.14 -17.15
CA VAL A 698 20.87 -21.96 -17.28
C VAL A 698 20.30 -20.89 -16.36
N ASN A 699 21.11 -20.43 -15.41
CA ASN A 699 20.70 -19.41 -14.45
C ASN A 699 20.56 -18.05 -15.16
N ASN A 700 19.37 -17.47 -15.14
CA ASN A 700 19.08 -16.17 -15.76
C ASN A 700 19.02 -15.00 -14.75
N SER A 701 19.47 -15.21 -13.50
CA SER A 701 19.38 -14.21 -12.42
C SER A 701 20.39 -13.07 -12.61
N ASN A 702 19.96 -11.95 -13.18
CA ASN A 702 20.65 -10.66 -13.13
C ASN A 702 19.63 -9.50 -13.27
N ASN A 703 20.06 -8.24 -13.31
CA ASN A 703 19.14 -7.08 -13.39
C ASN A 703 18.19 -7.09 -14.61
N TYR A 704 18.51 -7.85 -15.67
CA TYR A 704 17.77 -7.92 -16.92
C TYR A 704 16.85 -9.16 -17.00
N GLU A 705 17.09 -10.20 -16.21
CA GLU A 705 16.32 -11.46 -16.18
C GLU A 705 15.89 -11.98 -17.59
N PRO A 706 16.80 -12.14 -18.58
CA PRO A 706 16.44 -12.62 -19.92
C PRO A 706 15.85 -14.04 -19.85
N PRO A 707 14.98 -14.45 -20.79
CA PRO A 707 14.25 -15.70 -20.68
C PRO A 707 15.19 -16.89 -20.87
N LYS A 708 15.07 -17.92 -20.01
CA LYS A 708 15.91 -19.12 -20.07
C LYS A 708 15.90 -19.81 -21.45
N ALA A 709 14.76 -19.73 -22.16
CA ALA A 709 14.61 -20.26 -23.52
C ALA A 709 15.52 -19.57 -24.56
N ALA A 710 15.87 -18.28 -24.37
CA ALA A 710 16.85 -17.58 -25.19
C ALA A 710 18.28 -18.00 -24.80
N LEU A 711 18.58 -18.08 -23.49
CA LEU A 711 19.92 -18.39 -23.00
C LEU A 711 20.39 -19.82 -23.32
N LYS A 712 19.50 -20.82 -23.36
CA LYS A 712 19.84 -22.22 -23.68
C LYS A 712 20.30 -22.48 -25.12
N SER A 713 20.41 -21.43 -25.94
CA SER A 713 20.95 -21.44 -27.30
C SER A 713 21.94 -20.30 -27.51
N ALA A 714 22.94 -20.50 -28.37
CA ALA A 714 23.86 -19.45 -28.79
C ALA A 714 24.30 -19.61 -30.26
N ALA A 715 24.62 -18.50 -30.90
CA ALA A 715 25.41 -18.49 -32.12
C ALA A 715 26.91 -18.50 -31.78
N THR A 716 27.69 -19.22 -32.58
CA THR A 716 29.15 -19.18 -32.63
C THR A 716 29.58 -19.20 -34.11
N PRO A 717 30.77 -18.73 -34.51
CA PRO A 717 31.21 -18.83 -35.91
C PRO A 717 31.18 -20.29 -36.41
N ARG A 718 30.81 -20.50 -37.67
CA ARG A 718 31.02 -21.80 -38.32
C ARG A 718 32.52 -22.05 -38.54
N ASP A 719 32.88 -23.29 -38.87
CA ASP A 719 34.26 -23.78 -38.94
C ASP A 719 35.17 -22.88 -39.80
N ASN A 720 36.40 -22.66 -39.35
CA ASN A 720 37.36 -21.63 -39.81
C ASN A 720 36.95 -20.15 -39.59
N GLY A 721 35.75 -19.86 -39.10
CA GLY A 721 35.31 -18.51 -38.75
C GLY A 721 35.89 -18.01 -37.42
N THR A 722 36.43 -16.78 -37.41
CA THR A 722 37.09 -16.19 -36.22
C THR A 722 36.24 -15.18 -35.45
N LYS A 723 35.10 -14.76 -36.01
CA LYS A 723 34.24 -13.69 -35.47
C LYS A 723 32.78 -13.86 -35.83
N LEU A 724 31.89 -13.38 -34.95
CA LEU A 724 30.47 -13.15 -35.27
C LEU A 724 30.35 -11.71 -35.77
N THR A 725 29.61 -11.47 -36.86
CA THR A 725 29.35 -10.11 -37.39
C THR A 725 27.85 -9.87 -37.42
N ILE A 726 27.39 -8.78 -36.79
CA ILE A 726 26.00 -8.37 -36.72
C ILE A 726 25.91 -6.98 -37.34
N ASN A 727 25.07 -6.83 -38.36
CA ASN A 727 24.89 -5.57 -39.08
C ASN A 727 23.43 -5.11 -38.98
N TRP A 728 23.22 -3.81 -38.94
CA TRP A 728 21.90 -3.17 -39.05
C TRP A 728 22.03 -1.76 -39.63
N THR A 729 20.89 -1.16 -39.94
CA THR A 729 20.76 0.23 -40.39
C THR A 729 20.02 1.07 -39.36
N LEU A 730 20.32 2.36 -39.33
CA LEU A 730 19.57 3.39 -38.61
C LEU A 730 18.89 4.32 -39.61
N ASP A 731 17.67 4.74 -39.31
CA ASP A 731 16.96 5.78 -40.09
C ASP A 731 17.66 7.14 -39.98
N ASN A 732 18.32 7.38 -38.83
CA ASN A 732 19.12 8.54 -38.52
C ASN A 732 20.58 8.13 -38.20
N PRO A 733 21.58 8.48 -39.03
CA PRO A 733 22.99 8.11 -38.82
C PRO A 733 23.64 8.62 -37.53
N ASP A 734 23.06 9.64 -36.91
CA ASP A 734 23.57 10.32 -35.70
C ASP A 734 22.82 9.93 -34.42
N GLU A 735 21.93 8.93 -34.47
CA GLU A 735 21.31 8.36 -33.26
C GLU A 735 22.28 7.47 -32.47
N GLN A 736 22.31 7.66 -31.14
CA GLN A 736 23.06 6.80 -30.23
C GLN A 736 22.34 5.45 -30.06
N VAL A 737 23.06 4.34 -30.22
CA VAL A 737 22.51 2.99 -30.05
C VAL A 737 23.01 2.38 -28.74
N HIS A 738 22.10 2.08 -27.82
CA HIS A 738 22.38 1.29 -26.62
C HIS A 738 22.23 -0.20 -26.96
N LEU A 739 23.26 -0.98 -26.66
CA LEU A 739 23.32 -2.42 -26.92
C LEU A 739 23.49 -3.18 -25.61
N TYR A 740 22.71 -4.26 -25.42
CA TYR A 740 22.76 -5.14 -24.26
C TYR A 740 23.03 -6.58 -24.74
N PHE A 741 24.17 -7.15 -24.34
CA PHE A 741 24.63 -8.46 -24.78
C PHE A 741 24.45 -9.48 -23.66
N HIS A 742 23.75 -10.59 -23.92
CA HIS A 742 23.55 -11.66 -22.94
C HIS A 742 24.39 -12.89 -23.33
N PHE A 743 25.29 -13.27 -22.44
CA PHE A 743 26.21 -14.39 -22.61
C PHE A 743 25.98 -15.45 -21.52
N ALA A 744 26.04 -16.72 -21.89
CA ALA A 744 26.18 -17.85 -20.98
C ALA A 744 26.99 -18.93 -21.69
N GLU A 745 28.03 -19.47 -21.06
CA GLU A 745 28.82 -20.56 -21.63
C GLU A 745 28.02 -21.86 -21.52
N LEU A 746 27.68 -22.43 -22.68
CA LEU A 746 26.80 -23.61 -22.80
C LEU A 746 27.61 -24.91 -22.95
N GLU A 747 28.90 -24.79 -23.22
CA GLU A 747 29.88 -25.87 -23.31
C GLU A 747 30.90 -25.69 -22.16
N PRO A 748 30.53 -25.91 -20.88
CA PRO A 748 31.43 -25.75 -19.75
C PRO A 748 32.57 -26.79 -19.77
N LEU A 749 33.69 -26.46 -19.13
CA LEU A 749 34.88 -27.32 -19.13
C LEU A 749 34.84 -28.37 -18.01
N GLU A 750 34.61 -29.62 -18.40
CA GLU A 750 34.86 -30.79 -17.55
C GLU A 750 36.37 -31.01 -17.41
N ILE A 751 36.88 -30.90 -16.17
CA ILE A 751 38.29 -31.13 -15.84
C ILE A 751 38.35 -32.16 -14.72
N ASN A 752 38.64 -33.41 -15.07
CA ASN A 752 38.79 -34.50 -14.11
C ASN A 752 40.19 -34.47 -13.49
N SER A 753 40.33 -33.72 -12.39
CA SER A 753 41.53 -33.69 -11.54
C SER A 753 41.13 -33.47 -10.08
N SER A 754 41.87 -34.09 -9.15
CA SER A 754 41.69 -33.91 -7.70
C SER A 754 42.42 -32.69 -7.14
N ASN A 755 43.23 -32.00 -7.94
CA ASN A 755 43.91 -30.76 -7.55
C ASN A 755 43.05 -29.53 -7.91
N LEU A 756 42.49 -28.88 -6.89
CA LEU A 756 41.61 -27.72 -7.03
C LEU A 756 42.30 -26.52 -7.68
N ASP A 757 43.50 -26.15 -7.21
CA ASP A 757 44.28 -25.02 -7.74
C ASP A 757 44.59 -25.20 -9.24
N PHE A 758 44.90 -26.43 -9.64
CA PHE A 758 45.08 -26.80 -11.05
C PHE A 758 43.77 -26.66 -11.84
N VAL A 759 42.66 -27.22 -11.35
CA VAL A 759 41.35 -27.11 -12.01
C VAL A 759 40.93 -25.64 -12.18
N GLU A 760 41.13 -24.79 -11.18
CA GLU A 760 40.78 -23.37 -11.24
C GLU A 760 41.71 -22.58 -12.17
N THR A 761 43.03 -22.81 -12.09
CA THR A 761 44.00 -22.19 -13.00
C THR A 761 43.74 -22.59 -14.46
N THR A 762 43.49 -23.87 -14.73
CA THR A 762 43.16 -24.36 -16.08
C THR A 762 41.82 -23.81 -16.58
N ARG A 763 40.80 -23.66 -15.71
CA ARG A 763 39.54 -22.98 -16.07
C ARG A 763 39.77 -21.51 -16.45
N LEU A 764 40.60 -20.77 -15.71
CA LEU A 764 40.92 -19.37 -16.01
C LEU A 764 41.70 -19.20 -17.32
N LEU A 765 42.55 -20.16 -17.68
CA LEU A 765 43.31 -20.15 -18.94
C LEU A 765 42.47 -20.59 -20.16
N LEU A 766 41.61 -21.61 -20.01
CA LEU A 766 40.85 -22.21 -21.11
C LEU A 766 39.46 -21.61 -21.35
N ARG A 767 38.97 -20.72 -20.46
CA ARG A 767 37.71 -19.99 -20.67
C ARG A 767 37.76 -19.12 -21.94
N ARG A 768 36.60 -19.03 -22.59
CA ARG A 768 36.34 -18.21 -23.79
C ARG A 768 36.40 -16.73 -23.38
N LYS A 769 37.30 -15.94 -23.98
CA LYS A 769 37.36 -14.48 -23.78
C LYS A 769 36.91 -13.77 -25.06
N ILE A 770 35.94 -12.87 -24.92
CA ILE A 770 35.27 -12.20 -26.04
C ILE A 770 35.53 -10.69 -25.95
N SER A 771 35.92 -10.07 -27.07
CA SER A 771 36.01 -8.61 -27.19
C SER A 771 34.94 -8.10 -28.15
N ILE A 772 34.22 -7.05 -27.74
CA ILE A 772 33.24 -6.36 -28.58
C ILE A 772 33.98 -5.32 -29.43
N VAL A 773 33.82 -5.40 -30.75
CA VAL A 773 34.37 -4.44 -31.73
C VAL A 773 33.21 -3.75 -32.44
N VAL A 774 33.15 -2.42 -32.35
CA VAL A 774 32.12 -1.59 -33.02
C VAL A 774 32.82 -0.66 -33.99
N ASN A 775 32.40 -0.69 -35.26
CA ASN A 775 32.93 0.16 -36.33
C ASN A 775 34.48 0.16 -36.45
N GLY A 776 35.13 -0.93 -36.03
CA GLY A 776 36.59 -1.13 -36.04
C GLY A 776 37.29 -0.95 -34.68
N ASN A 777 36.66 -0.28 -33.71
CA ASN A 777 37.26 -0.03 -32.39
C ASN A 777 36.81 -1.09 -31.36
N VAL A 778 37.72 -1.53 -30.49
CA VAL A 778 37.37 -2.35 -29.32
C VAL A 778 36.63 -1.48 -28.30
N THR A 779 35.49 -1.97 -27.80
CA THR A 779 34.55 -1.21 -26.91
C THR A 779 34.29 -1.89 -25.56
N SER A 780 34.91 -3.05 -25.31
CA SER A 780 34.81 -3.77 -24.04
C SER A 780 36.18 -4.31 -23.63
N ASP A 781 36.36 -4.50 -22.32
CA ASP A 781 37.37 -5.43 -21.79
C ASP A 781 37.09 -6.87 -22.27
N SER A 782 37.99 -7.80 -21.90
CA SER A 782 37.85 -9.22 -22.24
C SER A 782 36.70 -9.86 -21.46
N ILE A 783 35.53 -9.96 -22.10
CA ILE A 783 34.32 -10.54 -21.52
C ILE A 783 34.52 -12.03 -21.28
N LEU A 784 34.19 -12.47 -20.06
CA LEU A 784 34.17 -13.86 -19.63
C LEU A 784 32.70 -14.29 -19.45
N PRO A 785 32.12 -15.07 -20.38
CA PRO A 785 30.83 -15.75 -20.15
C PRO A 785 30.91 -16.68 -18.93
N ILE A 786 29.82 -16.79 -18.18
CA ILE A 786 29.77 -17.65 -16.99
C ILE A 786 29.22 -19.03 -17.40
N ASP A 787 29.82 -20.09 -16.86
CA ASP A 787 29.39 -21.47 -17.09
C ASP A 787 27.93 -21.66 -16.63
N LEU A 788 27.02 -21.92 -17.58
CA LEU A 788 25.58 -22.11 -17.38
C LEU A 788 24.87 -20.99 -16.59
N ALA A 789 25.38 -19.75 -16.64
CA ALA A 789 24.74 -18.59 -16.03
C ALA A 789 24.90 -17.34 -16.89
N VAL A 790 23.93 -16.42 -16.79
CA VAL A 790 23.95 -15.16 -17.55
C VAL A 790 24.98 -14.19 -16.99
N SER A 791 25.88 -13.73 -17.85
CA SER A 791 26.48 -12.39 -17.74
C SER A 791 25.83 -11.47 -18.76
N THR A 792 25.77 -10.17 -18.45
CA THR A 792 25.25 -9.16 -19.38
C THR A 792 26.18 -7.96 -19.37
N VAL A 793 26.51 -7.50 -20.57
CA VAL A 793 27.40 -6.36 -20.81
C VAL A 793 26.67 -5.39 -21.72
N ASP A 794 26.65 -4.12 -21.35
CA ASP A 794 26.10 -3.04 -22.16
C ASP A 794 27.19 -2.13 -22.75
N THR A 795 26.87 -1.48 -23.87
CA THR A 795 27.74 -0.48 -24.51
C THR A 795 26.91 0.50 -25.35
N VAL A 796 27.49 1.65 -25.69
CA VAL A 796 26.81 2.73 -26.44
C VAL A 796 27.59 3.06 -27.72
N VAL A 797 26.89 2.98 -28.85
CA VAL A 797 27.42 3.32 -30.18
C VAL A 797 27.00 4.74 -30.54
N ASN A 798 27.94 5.68 -30.47
CA ASN A 798 27.63 7.11 -30.64
C ASN A 798 27.38 7.58 -32.08
N LYS A 799 27.77 6.79 -33.10
CA LYS A 799 27.59 7.12 -34.52
C LYS A 799 27.76 5.88 -35.40
N CYS A 800 27.03 5.79 -36.51
CA CYS A 800 27.25 4.80 -37.56
C CYS A 800 27.42 5.47 -38.93
N ASN A 801 28.52 5.17 -39.62
CA ASN A 801 28.88 5.84 -40.88
C ASN A 801 27.84 5.55 -41.97
N GLY A 802 27.17 6.61 -42.45
CA GLY A 802 26.08 6.48 -43.42
C GLY A 802 24.90 5.64 -42.92
N GLY A 803 24.64 5.64 -41.60
CA GLY A 803 23.57 4.88 -40.97
C GLY A 803 23.80 3.37 -40.91
N LYS A 804 24.93 2.86 -41.41
CA LYS A 804 25.25 1.42 -41.42
C LYS A 804 26.13 1.09 -40.21
N CYS A 805 25.58 0.35 -39.25
CA CYS A 805 26.30 -0.11 -38.08
C CYS A 805 26.89 -1.51 -38.32
N SER A 806 28.16 -1.71 -37.96
CA SER A 806 28.77 -3.04 -37.96
C SER A 806 29.40 -3.36 -36.60
N LEU A 807 28.89 -4.42 -36.00
CA LEU A 807 29.27 -4.98 -34.71
C LEU A 807 29.94 -6.32 -34.94
N GLN A 808 31.09 -6.55 -34.32
CA GLN A 808 31.84 -7.80 -34.42
C GLN A 808 32.21 -8.29 -33.02
N LEU A 809 31.88 -9.54 -32.71
CA LEU A 809 32.44 -10.25 -31.56
C LEU A 809 33.65 -11.04 -32.02
N VAL A 810 34.79 -10.82 -31.39
CA VAL A 810 36.07 -11.47 -31.73
C VAL A 810 36.63 -12.19 -30.51
N LYS A 811 37.48 -13.19 -30.75
CA LYS A 811 38.31 -13.82 -29.71
C LYS A 811 39.31 -12.80 -29.16
N SER A 812 39.38 -12.64 -27.84
CA SER A 812 40.36 -11.74 -27.19
C SER A 812 41.78 -12.32 -27.22
N PRO A 813 42.84 -11.47 -27.19
CA PRO A 813 44.22 -11.91 -26.98
C PRO A 813 44.36 -12.76 -25.70
N GLY A 814 45.18 -13.82 -25.74
CA GLY A 814 45.38 -14.70 -24.57
C GLY A 814 44.15 -15.55 -24.18
N SER A 815 43.21 -15.77 -25.11
CA SER A 815 42.16 -16.80 -25.01
C SER A 815 42.60 -18.11 -25.64
N ALA A 816 42.12 -19.24 -25.13
CA ALA A 816 42.25 -20.55 -25.78
C ALA A 816 41.54 -20.58 -27.16
N GLU A 817 41.64 -21.70 -27.89
CA GLU A 817 41.14 -21.84 -29.28
C GLU A 817 39.63 -21.64 -29.47
N ARG A 818 38.88 -21.52 -28.37
CA ARG A 818 37.44 -21.24 -28.37
C ARG A 818 37.12 -19.89 -29.05
N VAL A 819 36.41 -19.97 -30.17
CA VAL A 819 35.78 -18.84 -30.89
C VAL A 819 34.70 -18.15 -30.02
N PRO A 820 34.30 -16.89 -30.32
CA PRO A 820 33.26 -16.20 -29.55
C PRO A 820 31.88 -16.87 -29.63
N LEU A 821 31.00 -16.61 -28.66
CA LEU A 821 29.58 -16.97 -28.69
C LEU A 821 28.68 -15.80 -28.29
N LEU A 822 27.38 -15.87 -28.59
CA LEU A 822 26.36 -14.94 -28.13
C LEU A 822 24.99 -15.63 -28.02
N ASN A 823 24.31 -15.48 -26.89
CA ASN A 823 23.03 -16.17 -26.62
C ASN A 823 21.84 -15.28 -27.02
N ALA A 824 21.87 -14.01 -26.63
CA ALA A 824 20.87 -13.01 -27.02
C ALA A 824 21.44 -11.58 -27.03
N ILE A 825 20.76 -10.66 -27.71
CA ILE A 825 21.10 -9.23 -27.75
C ILE A 825 19.83 -8.37 -27.78
N GLU A 826 19.88 -7.21 -27.14
CA GLU A 826 18.92 -6.12 -27.29
C GLU A 826 19.61 -4.88 -27.85
N ALA A 827 18.92 -4.13 -28.69
CA ALA A 827 19.38 -2.87 -29.26
C ALA A 827 18.24 -1.84 -29.21
N TYR A 828 18.60 -0.61 -28.82
CA TYR A 828 17.69 0.52 -28.68
C TYR A 828 18.35 1.81 -29.20
N THR A 829 17.59 2.73 -29.79
CA THR A 829 18.09 4.10 -30.04
C THR A 829 17.63 5.06 -28.95
N ALA A 830 18.49 6.03 -28.61
CA ALA A 830 18.21 7.02 -27.59
C ALA A 830 17.32 8.16 -28.13
N ILE A 831 16.07 8.26 -27.66
CA ILE A 831 15.16 9.36 -27.97
C ILE A 831 15.07 10.33 -26.79
N LYS A 832 15.28 11.63 -27.07
CA LYS A 832 15.16 12.70 -26.08
C LYS A 832 13.82 13.40 -26.20
N PHE A 833 13.15 13.63 -25.07
CA PHE A 833 11.85 14.30 -24.98
C PHE A 833 12.01 15.72 -24.39
N PRO A 834 12.20 16.76 -25.23
CA PRO A 834 12.57 18.11 -24.79
C PRO A 834 11.42 18.89 -24.16
N HIS A 835 10.16 18.55 -24.43
CA HIS A 835 9.01 19.25 -23.89
C HIS A 835 8.60 18.66 -22.53
N SER A 836 8.37 19.54 -21.56
CA SER A 836 7.73 19.20 -20.29
C SER A 836 6.22 19.34 -20.40
N GLU A 837 5.50 18.54 -19.61
CA GLU A 837 4.04 18.62 -19.49
C GLU A 837 3.61 19.97 -18.88
N THR A 838 2.41 20.42 -19.22
CA THR A 838 1.71 21.53 -18.55
C THR A 838 1.65 21.26 -17.04
N ASN A 839 1.63 22.32 -16.22
CA ASN A 839 1.59 22.19 -14.77
C ASN A 839 0.46 21.22 -14.31
N PRO A 840 0.77 20.17 -13.51
CA PRO A 840 -0.21 19.17 -13.11
C PRO A 840 -1.46 19.73 -12.41
N ASP A 841 -1.33 20.81 -11.63
CA ASP A 841 -2.47 21.41 -10.93
C ASP A 841 -3.41 22.11 -11.93
N ASP A 842 -2.88 22.71 -12.99
CA ASP A 842 -3.66 23.28 -14.09
C ASP A 842 -4.36 22.18 -14.90
N VAL A 843 -3.65 21.09 -15.21
CA VAL A 843 -4.18 19.92 -15.95
C VAL A 843 -5.33 19.26 -15.19
N VAL A 844 -5.17 19.03 -13.88
CA VAL A 844 -6.22 18.49 -13.00
C VAL A 844 -7.42 19.44 -12.96
N SER A 845 -7.17 20.75 -12.81
CA SER A 845 -8.23 21.74 -12.68
C SER A 845 -9.04 21.88 -13.97
N ILE A 846 -8.40 21.92 -15.15
CA ILE A 846 -9.12 21.99 -16.44
C ILE A 846 -9.87 20.69 -16.76
N LYS A 847 -9.36 19.51 -16.35
CA LYS A 847 -10.12 18.25 -16.48
C LYS A 847 -11.33 18.19 -15.53
N ILE A 848 -11.24 18.73 -14.32
CA ILE A 848 -12.40 18.85 -13.42
C ILE A 848 -13.43 19.85 -13.98
N ILE A 849 -12.99 20.98 -14.56
CA ILE A 849 -13.85 21.93 -15.27
C ILE A 849 -14.56 21.24 -16.46
N GLN A 850 -13.80 20.48 -17.27
CA GLN A 850 -14.34 19.71 -18.39
C GLN A 850 -15.43 18.73 -17.93
N ALA A 851 -15.16 17.95 -16.88
CA ALA A 851 -16.11 16.98 -16.35
C ALA A 851 -17.35 17.64 -15.74
N THR A 852 -17.19 18.68 -14.90
CA THR A 852 -18.30 19.28 -14.15
C THR A 852 -19.33 19.96 -15.05
N TYR A 853 -18.88 20.59 -16.15
CA TYR A 853 -19.78 21.21 -17.14
C TYR A 853 -20.09 20.30 -18.35
N GLY A 854 -19.66 19.03 -18.33
CA GLY A 854 -19.96 18.06 -19.40
C GLY A 854 -19.37 18.41 -20.78
N LEU A 855 -18.22 19.11 -20.83
CA LEU A 855 -17.64 19.67 -22.05
C LEU A 855 -17.04 18.58 -22.98
N ARG A 856 -17.88 18.07 -23.88
CA ARG A 856 -17.52 17.05 -24.89
C ARG A 856 -16.79 17.66 -26.10
N ARG A 857 -15.59 18.18 -25.85
CA ARG A 857 -14.71 18.76 -26.87
C ARG A 857 -13.68 17.75 -27.38
N ILE A 858 -13.63 17.52 -28.69
CA ILE A 858 -12.73 16.54 -29.31
C ILE A 858 -11.28 17.02 -29.39
N ASP A 859 -11.08 18.33 -29.44
CA ASP A 859 -9.77 18.99 -29.39
C ASP A 859 -9.16 19.01 -27.98
N TRP A 860 -9.95 18.70 -26.94
CA TRP A 860 -9.51 18.67 -25.53
C TRP A 860 -8.91 17.32 -25.10
N GLN A 861 -8.06 16.76 -25.96
CA GLN A 861 -7.32 15.51 -25.75
C GLN A 861 -5.82 15.77 -25.71
N GLY A 862 -5.08 14.97 -24.94
CA GLY A 862 -3.63 15.15 -24.73
C GLY A 862 -3.30 16.26 -23.74
N ASP A 863 -2.08 16.79 -23.79
CA ASP A 863 -1.65 17.92 -22.97
C ASP A 863 -2.33 19.23 -23.43
N PRO A 864 -2.85 20.06 -22.51
CA PRO A 864 -3.67 21.22 -22.87
C PRO A 864 -2.91 22.35 -23.58
N CYS A 865 -1.60 22.54 -23.33
CA CYS A 865 -0.83 23.67 -23.86
C CYS A 865 0.18 23.27 -24.94
N ILE A 866 0.72 22.05 -24.92
CA ILE A 866 1.91 21.68 -25.71
C ILE A 866 1.72 20.33 -26.45
N PRO A 867 2.25 20.15 -27.68
CA PRO A 867 2.84 21.16 -28.56
C PRO A 867 1.82 22.20 -29.01
N GLN A 868 2.25 23.43 -29.26
CA GLN A 868 1.38 24.58 -29.54
C GLN A 868 0.40 24.36 -30.71
N GLN A 869 0.79 23.55 -31.70
CA GLN A 869 -0.06 23.12 -32.82
C GLN A 869 -1.31 22.31 -32.41
N PHE A 870 -1.35 21.80 -31.18
CA PHE A 870 -2.48 21.07 -30.58
C PHE A 870 -2.96 21.71 -29.25
N LEU A 871 -2.66 23.00 -29.02
CA LEU A 871 -3.24 23.81 -27.95
C LEU A 871 -4.77 23.62 -27.93
N TRP A 872 -5.33 23.24 -26.78
CA TRP A 872 -6.78 23.04 -26.66
C TRP A 872 -7.53 24.33 -26.98
N GLY A 873 -8.51 24.27 -27.88
CA GLY A 873 -9.19 25.46 -28.36
C GLY A 873 -9.91 26.22 -27.25
N GLY A 874 -9.76 27.54 -27.23
CA GLY A 874 -10.28 28.39 -26.17
C GLY A 874 -9.35 28.54 -24.96
N LEU A 875 -8.29 27.72 -24.83
CA LEU A 875 -7.20 28.01 -23.90
C LEU A 875 -6.20 29.00 -24.52
N ASN A 876 -5.48 29.71 -23.66
CA ASN A 876 -4.16 30.22 -24.00
C ASN A 876 -3.22 29.96 -22.81
N CYS A 877 -1.93 29.75 -23.08
CA CYS A 877 -0.94 29.37 -22.07
C CYS A 877 0.25 30.34 -22.05
N SER A 878 1.02 30.30 -20.96
CA SER A 878 2.25 31.09 -20.79
C SER A 878 3.28 30.80 -21.89
N ASP A 879 4.06 31.81 -22.27
CA ASP A 879 5.13 31.67 -23.26
C ASP A 879 6.11 30.52 -22.93
N MET A 880 6.59 29.85 -23.98
CA MET A 880 7.38 28.63 -23.86
C MET A 880 8.81 28.92 -23.38
N ASN A 881 9.12 28.51 -22.15
CA ASN A 881 10.48 28.54 -21.62
C ASN A 881 10.89 27.12 -21.19
N MET A 882 12.02 26.61 -21.70
CA MET A 882 12.31 25.16 -21.70
C MET A 882 12.56 24.55 -20.30
N SER A 883 12.74 25.38 -19.27
CA SER A 883 12.97 24.97 -17.88
C SER A 883 11.71 24.98 -17.00
N THR A 884 10.56 25.46 -17.50
CA THR A 884 9.33 25.64 -16.71
C THR A 884 8.11 25.01 -17.38
N SER A 885 7.33 24.22 -16.65
CA SER A 885 6.02 23.75 -17.12
C SER A 885 5.10 24.93 -17.44
N LEU A 886 4.45 24.89 -18.61
CA LEU A 886 3.52 25.91 -19.04
C LEU A 886 2.33 26.01 -18.08
N ARG A 887 1.73 27.20 -18.00
CA ARG A 887 0.56 27.53 -17.19
C ARG A 887 -0.60 27.99 -18.05
N ILE A 888 -1.84 27.68 -17.66
CA ILE A 888 -3.04 28.18 -18.35
C ILE A 888 -3.31 29.63 -17.94
N ILE A 889 -3.21 30.57 -18.88
CA ILE A 889 -3.39 32.01 -18.64
C ILE A 889 -4.73 32.56 -19.18
N SER A 890 -5.43 31.80 -20.03
CA SER A 890 -6.76 32.14 -20.54
C SER A 890 -7.63 30.90 -20.67
N LEU A 891 -8.91 31.01 -20.32
CA LEU A 891 -9.93 29.95 -20.45
C LEU A 891 -11.22 30.54 -21.02
N ASN A 892 -11.42 30.51 -22.33
CA ASN A 892 -12.64 31.00 -22.96
C ASN A 892 -13.70 29.88 -23.06
N LEU A 893 -14.78 30.01 -22.29
CA LEU A 893 -15.95 29.12 -22.31
C LEU A 893 -17.21 29.76 -22.93
N SER A 894 -17.06 30.89 -23.63
CA SER A 894 -18.16 31.60 -24.32
C SER A 894 -18.95 30.66 -25.24
N SER A 895 -20.26 30.91 -25.38
CA SER A 895 -21.17 30.14 -26.24
C SER A 895 -21.39 28.66 -25.88
N HIS A 896 -20.82 28.14 -24.79
CA HIS A 896 -20.99 26.73 -24.38
C HIS A 896 -22.24 26.45 -23.51
N GLY A 897 -23.15 27.43 -23.34
CA GLY A 897 -24.44 27.22 -22.65
C GLY A 897 -24.34 26.84 -21.16
N LEU A 898 -23.26 27.25 -20.48
CA LEU A 898 -22.99 26.87 -19.09
C LEU A 898 -24.13 27.24 -18.13
N ALA A 899 -24.51 26.31 -17.26
CA ALA A 899 -25.50 26.50 -16.22
C ALA A 899 -25.00 25.92 -14.88
N GLY A 900 -25.47 26.48 -13.76
CA GLY A 900 -25.08 26.08 -12.41
C GLY A 900 -24.17 27.11 -11.72
N LYS A 901 -23.39 26.65 -10.73
CA LYS A 901 -22.45 27.49 -9.98
C LYS A 901 -21.06 27.43 -10.62
N ILE A 902 -20.33 28.55 -10.56
CA ILE A 902 -18.90 28.61 -10.94
C ILE A 902 -18.13 27.62 -10.04
N VAL A 903 -17.43 26.66 -10.66
CA VAL A 903 -16.69 25.63 -9.92
C VAL A 903 -15.47 26.21 -9.19
N PRO A 904 -15.25 25.89 -7.90
CA PRO A 904 -14.10 26.42 -7.14
C PRO A 904 -12.74 26.12 -7.79
N TYR A 905 -12.62 25.01 -8.54
CA TYR A 905 -11.38 24.60 -9.21
C TYR A 905 -10.83 25.61 -10.22
N ILE A 906 -11.60 26.61 -10.65
CA ILE A 906 -11.06 27.73 -11.45
C ILE A 906 -10.01 28.52 -10.64
N GLN A 907 -10.14 28.61 -9.30
CA GLN A 907 -9.18 29.30 -8.44
C GLN A 907 -7.78 28.65 -8.41
N ASN A 908 -7.68 27.38 -8.83
CA ASN A 908 -6.43 26.63 -8.85
C ASN A 908 -5.60 26.93 -10.12
N LEU A 909 -6.20 27.54 -11.15
CA LEU A 909 -5.50 28.06 -12.32
C LEU A 909 -4.80 29.37 -11.93
N THR A 910 -3.71 29.28 -11.16
CA THR A 910 -3.17 30.46 -10.43
C THR A 910 -2.66 31.59 -11.33
N GLU A 911 -2.33 31.30 -12.59
CA GLU A 911 -1.88 32.31 -13.57
C GLU A 911 -3.02 32.79 -14.51
N LEU A 912 -4.28 32.46 -14.22
CA LEU A 912 -5.40 32.78 -15.10
C LEU A 912 -5.67 34.29 -15.16
N GLN A 913 -5.37 34.90 -16.31
CA GLN A 913 -5.55 36.33 -16.58
C GLN A 913 -6.92 36.64 -17.20
N LYS A 914 -7.56 35.65 -17.85
CA LYS A 914 -8.81 35.81 -18.63
C LYS A 914 -9.70 34.57 -18.52
N LEU A 915 -11.00 34.79 -18.36
CA LEU A 915 -12.08 33.81 -18.27
C LEU A 915 -13.29 34.30 -19.08
#